data_AF-A0A8S9ZYQ5-F1
#
_entry.id   AF-A0A8S9ZYQ5-F1
#
_cell.length_a   1.000
_cell.length_b   1.000
_cell.length_c   1.000
_cell.angle_alpha   90.00
_cell.angle_beta   90.00
_cell.angle_gamma   90.00
#
_symmetry.space_group_name_H-M   'P 1'
#
loop_
_entity.id
_entity.type
_entity.pdbx_description
1 polymer ?
#
loop_
_entity_poly.entity_id
_entity_poly.type
_entity_poly.pdbx_seq_one_letter_code
_entity_poly.pdbx_strand_id
1 'polypeptide(L)'
;MDYGGSTLKIIAQVIEELTEQIRNNTAQLTIYEYDVKLELEKQGETFKPGLTYSVFVALKQMDDSPIKSSLPRRVHLTIFYFFNFGHTQEEKEIKILELDAHGTANMQLLPPLNCSNFRVEASYDRSGHDNFTDSPIYSSLYVEAARSPSQSFLQVNADNQGIIDSGKTLSFSVKCTEHLTSLIYQVVARGIVILSEQINFSSEGQTNSIINFEATPQMSPKARLVVYSIRSKNKEIVVDAVDFRVEGIFKNNVTLTSSVNQAIPGEQIKITVHASPDSFIGLLAIDQSVLLLKSGNDLTKELIEQDLEEYDTTSGGNRFWGDFRMKRRSTRSIWYPWWGVGGRDASSIFKNSGLVVLTDAFLYSEPEPMALTLKLFNKLLKIKCFYFFALFILFVLHLLLQHKQGKTFQKHGFGQKMILLQVSLFASFAMPLYGSPHPRWKKMNFRSFKFNKSAGLPLEQNKRIRTEFPETWIWTNTNFTTNENGEAVYEAIVPDTITSWVASAFAINEQTGLGLAPSQLKLRVFRPFFLRLELPYSVKRGEKMALQVLIFNYLDTEQEVTVTLKPNPGFELIQKDGLRPPRQGNNKRNIALYSRSISVPGGGVTKAVYFPLKFTEIGHVRISLQGKTEQESDAIEHTLLVEPEGYKINKNVPLIIDLSQPIKTTTTEINNNNNEEEDIQLNELKQKSQQQLPQFHQIIEMQFPADYVPGSRKAHFEVIGDIMGPVLANLDSLVRMPYGCGEQNMVTLVPNIVVLRYLLATHRSSPQIELKIKKYIETGYQRELTYRHSDNSFSAFGEHDPHGSTWLTAFVINSFKQAQSFIYIDEKILEDSIAF
;
A
#
# COMPACT_ATOMS: atom_id res chain seq x y z
N MET A 1 -1.88 -14.11 -24.82
CA MET A 1 -0.46 -14.41 -25.04
C MET A 1 0.36 -13.35 -24.34
N ASP A 2 1.33 -13.72 -23.52
CA ASP A 2 2.29 -12.75 -22.99
C ASP A 2 3.27 -12.40 -24.12
N TYR A 3 3.28 -11.16 -24.58
CA TYR A 3 4.20 -10.65 -25.61
C TYR A 3 5.68 -10.60 -25.16
N GLY A 4 6.09 -11.47 -24.22
CA GLY A 4 7.48 -11.70 -23.85
C GLY A 4 8.25 -10.43 -23.48
N GLY A 5 7.78 -9.69 -22.48
CA GLY A 5 8.44 -8.46 -22.04
C GLY A 5 9.56 -8.72 -21.03
N SER A 6 10.79 -8.30 -21.33
CA SER A 6 11.88 -8.27 -20.35
C SER A 6 11.81 -7.00 -19.52
N THR A 7 11.89 -7.11 -18.19
CA THR A 7 11.83 -5.94 -17.31
C THR A 7 13.22 -5.42 -16.98
N LEU A 8 13.53 -4.20 -17.39
CA LEU A 8 14.72 -3.47 -16.98
C LEU A 8 14.43 -2.63 -15.74
N LYS A 9 15.17 -2.85 -14.65
CA LYS A 9 15.07 -2.04 -13.43
C LYS A 9 16.24 -1.07 -13.37
N ILE A 10 15.97 0.23 -13.45
CA ILE A 10 16.95 1.30 -13.32
C ILE A 10 16.90 1.80 -11.88
N ILE A 11 18.04 1.81 -11.21
CA ILE A 11 18.19 2.32 -9.84
C ILE A 11 19.04 3.58 -9.93
N ALA A 12 18.43 4.73 -9.67
CA ALA A 12 19.13 6.00 -9.58
C ALA A 12 19.45 6.27 -8.11
N GLN A 13 20.72 6.57 -7.81
CA GLN A 13 21.18 6.95 -6.49
C GLN A 13 21.81 8.33 -6.59
N VAL A 14 21.27 9.28 -5.83
CA VAL A 14 21.73 10.67 -5.79
C VAL A 14 22.27 10.95 -4.39
N ILE A 15 23.47 11.50 -4.33
CA ILE A 15 24.12 11.93 -3.08
C ILE A 15 24.15 13.44 -3.09
N GLU A 16 23.54 14.06 -2.08
CA GLU A 16 23.60 15.51 -1.90
C GLU A 16 24.97 15.90 -1.31
N GLU A 17 25.69 16.81 -1.96
CA GLU A 17 27.08 17.16 -1.61
C GLU A 17 27.25 17.78 -0.20
N LEU A 18 26.23 18.47 0.31
CA LEU A 18 26.30 19.17 1.60
C LEU A 18 25.89 18.32 2.80
N THR A 19 24.98 17.37 2.61
CA THR A 19 24.35 16.59 3.68
C THR A 19 24.82 15.13 3.65
N GLU A 20 25.50 14.73 2.57
CA GLU A 20 25.85 13.34 2.24
C GLU A 20 24.63 12.39 2.22
N GLN A 21 23.41 12.94 2.19
CA GLN A 21 22.19 12.15 2.16
C GLN A 21 22.07 11.42 0.83
N ILE A 22 21.83 10.13 0.92
CA ILE A 22 21.64 9.24 -0.22
C ILE A 22 20.14 9.09 -0.45
N ARG A 23 19.65 9.53 -1.60
CA ARG A 23 18.29 9.23 -2.06
C ARG A 23 18.34 8.24 -3.21
N ASN A 24 17.54 7.18 -3.11
CA ASN A 24 17.37 6.21 -4.17
C ASN A 24 15.98 6.34 -4.79
N ASN A 25 15.90 6.16 -6.10
CA ASN A 25 14.63 5.98 -6.80
C ASN A 25 14.78 4.86 -7.81
N THR A 26 13.74 4.06 -7.97
CA THR A 26 13.76 2.92 -8.89
C THR A 26 12.69 3.10 -9.96
N ALA A 27 13.12 3.15 -11.21
CA ALA A 27 12.22 3.09 -12.36
C ALA A 27 12.24 1.67 -12.94
N GLN A 28 11.08 1.16 -13.33
CA GLN A 28 10.97 -0.10 -14.05
C GLN A 28 10.47 0.18 -15.46
N LEU A 29 11.18 -0.35 -16.45
CA LEU A 29 10.81 -0.31 -17.86
C LEU A 29 10.55 -1.75 -18.32
N THR A 30 9.60 -1.92 -19.22
CA THR A 30 9.36 -3.22 -19.86
C THR A 30 9.71 -3.09 -21.32
N ILE A 31 10.65 -3.91 -21.77
CA ILE A 31 11.15 -3.93 -23.13
C ILE A 31 10.47 -5.10 -23.83
N TYR A 32 9.84 -4.81 -24.96
CA TYR A 32 9.17 -5.80 -25.79
C TYR A 32 9.97 -6.00 -27.08
N GLU A 33 9.92 -7.21 -27.62
CA GLU A 33 10.53 -7.53 -28.91
C GLU A 33 9.86 -6.78 -30.07
N TYR A 34 8.55 -6.55 -29.95
CA TYR A 34 7.73 -5.82 -30.93
C TYR A 34 7.14 -4.55 -30.31
N ASP A 35 6.94 -3.51 -31.12
CA ASP A 35 6.36 -2.21 -30.71
C ASP A 35 4.82 -2.20 -30.75
N VAL A 36 4.22 -3.20 -31.37
CA VAL A 36 2.76 -3.37 -31.49
C VAL A 36 2.31 -4.73 -30.96
N LYS A 37 1.06 -4.79 -30.53
CA LYS A 37 0.36 -6.00 -30.11
C LYS A 37 -0.99 -6.11 -30.82
N LEU A 38 -1.40 -7.35 -31.08
CA LEU A 38 -2.61 -7.71 -31.79
C LEU A 38 -3.55 -8.50 -30.88
N GLU A 39 -4.65 -7.90 -30.46
CA GLU A 39 -5.60 -8.50 -29.55
C GLU A 39 -6.88 -8.88 -30.30
N LEU A 40 -7.30 -10.13 -30.13
CA LEU A 40 -8.62 -10.62 -30.55
C LEU A 40 -9.50 -10.74 -29.31
N GLU A 41 -10.65 -10.09 -29.36
CA GLU A 41 -11.65 -10.12 -28.30
C GLU A 41 -12.96 -10.72 -28.81
N LYS A 42 -13.55 -11.53 -27.95
CA LYS A 42 -14.75 -12.33 -28.24
C LYS A 42 -16.00 -11.57 -27.78
N GLN A 43 -17.10 -11.64 -28.55
CA GLN A 43 -18.40 -11.08 -28.14
C GLN A 43 -18.96 -11.69 -26.84
N GLY A 44 -18.63 -12.95 -26.60
CA GLY A 44 -19.05 -13.70 -25.42
C GLY A 44 -18.31 -15.02 -25.38
N GLU A 45 -18.52 -15.83 -24.34
CA GLU A 45 -17.87 -17.13 -24.25
C GLU A 45 -18.32 -18.10 -25.36
N THR A 46 -19.56 -17.95 -25.83
CA THR A 46 -20.19 -18.85 -26.79
C THR A 46 -20.90 -18.06 -27.88
N PHE A 47 -20.88 -18.57 -29.10
CA PHE A 47 -21.74 -18.05 -30.16
C PHE A 47 -23.08 -18.76 -30.16
N LYS A 48 -24.13 -18.08 -30.63
CA LYS A 48 -25.48 -18.65 -30.75
C LYS A 48 -25.71 -19.08 -32.20
N PRO A 49 -25.90 -20.38 -32.50
CA PRO A 49 -26.16 -20.85 -33.86
C PRO A 49 -27.35 -20.11 -34.51
N GLY A 50 -27.16 -19.63 -35.74
CA GLY A 50 -28.17 -18.88 -36.49
C GLY A 50 -28.21 -17.37 -36.20
N LEU A 51 -27.39 -16.86 -35.27
CA LEU A 51 -27.22 -15.44 -35.02
C LEU A 51 -25.79 -14.98 -35.36
N THR A 52 -25.64 -13.68 -35.62
CA THR A 52 -24.35 -13.06 -35.94
C THR A 52 -23.47 -12.95 -34.70
N TYR A 53 -22.21 -13.33 -34.84
CA TYR A 53 -21.20 -13.23 -33.78
C TYR A 53 -20.11 -12.22 -34.14
N SER A 54 -19.85 -11.27 -33.25
CA SER A 54 -18.85 -10.22 -33.44
C SER A 54 -17.48 -10.60 -32.86
N VAL A 55 -16.42 -10.45 -33.64
CA VAL A 55 -15.03 -10.57 -33.19
C VAL A 55 -14.37 -9.20 -33.31
N PHE A 56 -13.82 -8.72 -32.20
CA PHE A 56 -13.14 -7.43 -32.15
C PHE A 56 -11.66 -7.66 -32.37
N VAL A 57 -11.12 -6.96 -33.35
CA VAL A 57 -9.70 -6.99 -33.69
C VAL A 57 -9.12 -5.65 -33.31
N ALA A 58 -8.11 -5.65 -32.44
CA ALA A 58 -7.44 -4.46 -31.97
C ALA A 58 -5.93 -4.56 -32.20
N LEU A 59 -5.39 -3.66 -32.99
CA LEU A 59 -3.96 -3.50 -33.22
C LEU A 59 -3.51 -2.20 -32.55
N LYS A 60 -2.79 -2.32 -31.44
CA LYS A 60 -2.40 -1.21 -30.58
C LYS A 60 -0.89 -1.24 -30.36
N GLN A 61 -0.32 -0.14 -29.88
CA GLN A 61 1.05 -0.15 -29.37
C GLN A 61 1.11 -0.89 -28.01
N MET A 62 2.31 -1.28 -27.59
CA MET A 62 2.53 -2.00 -26.32
C MET A 62 2.12 -1.20 -25.07
N ASP A 63 1.98 0.11 -25.19
CA ASP A 63 1.50 1.05 -24.18
C ASP A 63 -0.02 1.35 -24.28
N ASP A 64 -0.75 0.55 -25.06
CA ASP A 64 -2.19 0.71 -25.36
C ASP A 64 -2.56 1.98 -26.16
N SER A 65 -1.57 2.74 -26.64
CA SER A 65 -1.83 3.88 -27.52
C SER A 65 -2.24 3.42 -28.93
N PRO A 66 -2.98 4.25 -29.69
CA PRO A 66 -3.36 3.95 -31.06
C PRO A 66 -2.15 3.67 -31.95
N ILE A 67 -2.35 2.89 -33.01
CA ILE A 67 -1.29 2.58 -33.96
C ILE A 67 -0.80 3.83 -34.70
N LYS A 68 0.53 3.96 -34.82
CA LYS A 68 1.19 5.03 -35.59
C LYS A 68 0.72 4.99 -37.05
N SER A 69 0.52 6.16 -37.66
CA SER A 69 0.10 6.30 -39.05
C SER A 69 1.10 5.75 -40.08
N SER A 70 2.36 5.54 -39.69
CA SER A 70 3.41 4.99 -40.54
C SER A 70 3.33 3.48 -40.76
N LEU A 71 2.55 2.77 -39.95
CA LEU A 71 2.44 1.31 -39.98
C LEU A 71 1.20 0.87 -40.77
N PRO A 72 1.23 -0.29 -41.45
CA PRO A 72 0.07 -0.81 -42.17
C PRO A 72 -1.06 -1.14 -41.19
N ARG A 73 -2.29 -0.86 -41.59
CA ARG A 73 -3.51 -1.08 -40.80
C ARG A 73 -4.35 -2.23 -41.35
N ARG A 74 -3.68 -3.25 -41.87
CA ARG A 74 -4.33 -4.45 -42.41
C ARG A 74 -3.91 -5.66 -41.59
N VAL A 75 -4.89 -6.50 -41.26
CA VAL A 75 -4.67 -7.74 -40.51
C VAL A 75 -5.21 -8.90 -41.33
N HIS A 76 -4.43 -9.98 -41.42
CA HIS A 76 -4.85 -11.20 -42.08
C HIS A 76 -5.54 -12.12 -41.08
N LEU A 77 -6.78 -12.50 -41.40
CA LEU A 77 -7.61 -13.34 -40.54
C LEU A 77 -7.87 -14.66 -41.24
N THR A 78 -7.63 -15.74 -40.51
CA THR A 78 -7.94 -17.11 -40.90
C THR A 78 -8.96 -17.67 -39.92
N ILE A 79 -10.14 -18.01 -40.42
CA ILE A 79 -11.23 -18.56 -39.63
C ILE A 79 -11.37 -20.04 -39.98
N PHE A 80 -11.37 -20.88 -38.96
CA PHE A 80 -11.56 -22.32 -39.07
C PHE A 80 -12.90 -22.69 -38.42
N TYR A 81 -13.80 -23.29 -39.19
CA TYR A 81 -15.05 -23.85 -38.68
C TYR A 81 -14.91 -25.36 -38.53
N PHE A 82 -15.26 -25.89 -37.36
CA PHE A 82 -15.16 -27.31 -37.06
C PHE A 82 -16.54 -27.93 -36.92
N PHE A 83 -16.76 -28.99 -37.69
CA PHE A 83 -17.98 -29.79 -37.68
C PHE A 83 -17.71 -31.14 -37.01
N ASN A 84 -18.49 -31.47 -35.97
CA ASN A 84 -18.46 -32.74 -35.23
C ASN A 84 -17.19 -33.04 -34.39
N PHE A 85 -17.38 -33.75 -33.27
CA PHE A 85 -16.28 -34.29 -32.47
C PHE A 85 -15.83 -35.65 -33.04
N GLY A 86 -14.76 -35.69 -33.83
CA GLY A 86 -14.08 -36.95 -34.18
C GLY A 86 -13.55 -37.08 -35.60
N HIS A 87 -14.06 -36.31 -36.57
CA HIS A 87 -13.54 -36.22 -37.92
C HIS A 87 -13.63 -34.77 -38.39
N THR A 88 -12.51 -34.05 -38.39
CA THR A 88 -12.47 -32.62 -38.72
C THR A 88 -12.67 -32.40 -40.22
N GLN A 89 -13.93 -32.24 -40.64
CA GLN A 89 -14.18 -31.39 -41.80
C GLN A 89 -13.89 -29.96 -41.34
N GLU A 90 -12.80 -29.38 -41.84
CA GLU A 90 -12.40 -28.00 -41.57
C GLU A 90 -12.79 -27.16 -42.78
N GLU A 91 -13.74 -26.24 -42.60
CA GLU A 91 -13.94 -25.17 -43.57
C GLU A 91 -13.05 -23.98 -43.16
N LYS A 92 -12.28 -23.49 -44.13
CA LYS A 92 -11.33 -22.39 -43.94
C LYS A 92 -11.79 -21.17 -44.72
N GLU A 93 -12.00 -20.08 -44.01
CA GLU A 93 -12.29 -18.77 -44.58
C GLU A 93 -11.10 -17.82 -44.32
N ILE A 94 -10.64 -17.11 -45.35
CA ILE A 94 -9.52 -16.17 -45.25
C ILE A 94 -10.04 -14.78 -45.60
N LYS A 95 -9.75 -13.80 -44.74
CA LYS A 95 -10.18 -12.41 -44.92
C LYS A 95 -9.09 -11.44 -44.52
N ILE A 96 -8.89 -10.41 -45.33
CA ILE A 96 -8.04 -9.27 -44.97
C ILE A 96 -8.95 -8.19 -44.40
N LEU A 97 -8.67 -7.77 -43.16
CA LEU A 97 -9.45 -6.75 -42.46
C LEU A 97 -8.67 -5.44 -42.42
N GLU A 98 -9.30 -4.37 -42.92
CA GLU A 98 -8.80 -3.01 -42.77
C GLU A 98 -9.27 -2.42 -41.44
N LEU A 99 -8.33 -1.89 -40.67
CA LEU A 99 -8.57 -1.28 -39.37
C LEU A 99 -8.83 0.22 -39.50
N ASP A 100 -9.62 0.74 -38.57
CA ASP A 100 -9.93 2.16 -38.49
C ASP A 100 -8.72 3.04 -38.09
N ALA A 101 -8.97 4.34 -37.89
CA ALA A 101 -7.93 5.27 -37.47
C ALA A 101 -7.31 4.97 -36.10
N HIS A 102 -8.05 4.26 -35.23
CA HIS A 102 -7.63 3.86 -33.90
C HIS A 102 -6.94 2.48 -33.89
N GLY A 103 -6.90 1.78 -35.03
CA GLY A 103 -6.33 0.43 -35.14
C GLY A 103 -7.31 -0.67 -34.73
N THR A 104 -8.61 -0.40 -34.78
CA THR A 104 -9.66 -1.32 -34.37
C THR A 104 -10.61 -1.67 -35.50
N ALA A 105 -11.23 -2.85 -35.44
CA ALA A 105 -12.29 -3.24 -36.34
C ALA A 105 -13.22 -4.27 -35.67
N ASN A 106 -14.52 -4.16 -35.96
CA ASN A 106 -15.53 -5.13 -35.56
C ASN A 106 -15.87 -6.02 -36.76
N MET A 107 -15.54 -7.30 -36.68
CA MET A 107 -15.89 -8.30 -37.68
C MET A 107 -17.17 -9.03 -37.26
N GLN A 108 -18.18 -9.03 -38.11
CA GLN A 108 -19.37 -9.87 -37.93
C GLN A 108 -19.21 -11.18 -38.69
N LEU A 109 -19.34 -12.29 -37.98
CA LEU A 109 -19.31 -13.65 -38.49
C LEU A 109 -20.71 -14.26 -38.39
N LEU A 110 -21.10 -15.06 -39.39
CA LEU A 110 -22.29 -15.89 -39.32
C LEU A 110 -21.85 -17.35 -39.45
N PRO A 111 -21.53 -18.03 -38.33
CA PRO A 111 -21.09 -19.41 -38.36
C PRO A 111 -22.17 -20.31 -39.00
N PRO A 112 -21.79 -21.32 -39.80
CA PRO A 112 -22.73 -22.29 -40.35
C PRO A 112 -23.55 -22.99 -39.25
N LEU A 113 -24.82 -23.32 -39.53
CA LEU A 113 -25.77 -23.85 -38.53
C LEU A 113 -25.29 -25.12 -37.81
N ASN A 114 -24.51 -25.97 -38.49
CA ASN A 114 -23.98 -27.22 -37.94
C ASN A 114 -22.59 -27.08 -37.29
N CYS A 115 -22.08 -25.85 -37.18
CA CYS A 115 -20.77 -25.56 -36.59
C CYS A 115 -20.77 -25.85 -35.08
N SER A 116 -19.78 -26.61 -34.62
CA SER A 116 -19.63 -26.95 -33.19
C SER A 116 -18.79 -25.94 -32.42
N ASN A 117 -17.70 -25.49 -33.05
CA ASN A 117 -16.81 -24.45 -32.56
C ASN A 117 -16.09 -23.82 -33.75
N PHE A 118 -15.55 -22.63 -33.56
CA PHE A 118 -14.69 -21.99 -34.54
C PHE A 118 -13.45 -21.39 -33.90
N ARG A 119 -12.38 -21.29 -34.68
CA ARG A 119 -11.11 -20.65 -34.30
C ARG A 119 -10.82 -19.52 -35.25
N VAL A 120 -10.51 -18.34 -34.71
CA VAL A 120 -10.04 -17.18 -35.49
C VAL A 120 -8.57 -16.97 -35.18
N GLU A 121 -7.73 -16.97 -36.21
CA GLU A 121 -6.32 -16.65 -36.13
C GLU A 121 -6.08 -15.34 -36.87
N ALA A 122 -5.48 -14.37 -36.18
CA ALA A 122 -5.09 -13.09 -36.70
C ALA A 122 -3.58 -13.00 -36.78
N SER A 123 -3.08 -12.61 -37.95
CA SER A 123 -1.66 -12.42 -38.23
C SER A 123 -1.44 -11.01 -38.74
N TYR A 124 -0.39 -10.36 -38.26
CA TYR A 124 -0.05 -8.99 -38.64
C TYR A 124 1.35 -8.92 -39.23
N ASP A 125 1.48 -8.34 -40.43
CA ASP A 125 2.76 -8.08 -41.06
C ASP A 125 3.11 -6.60 -40.95
N ARG A 126 4.16 -6.31 -40.18
CA ARG A 126 4.70 -4.95 -40.02
C ARG A 126 5.22 -4.36 -41.34
N SER A 127 5.76 -5.21 -42.21
CA SER A 127 6.40 -4.76 -43.45
C SER A 127 5.40 -4.34 -44.52
N GLY A 128 4.13 -4.71 -44.38
CA GLY A 128 3.06 -4.40 -45.32
C GLY A 128 3.17 -5.14 -46.66
N HIS A 129 3.96 -6.21 -46.74
CA HIS A 129 4.11 -7.04 -47.95
C HIS A 129 3.14 -8.22 -47.98
N ASP A 130 2.20 -8.29 -47.02
CA ASP A 130 1.18 -9.32 -46.90
C ASP A 130 1.77 -10.75 -46.79
N ASN A 131 2.92 -10.90 -46.11
CA ASN A 131 3.55 -12.20 -45.88
C ASN A 131 3.10 -12.80 -44.54
N PHE A 132 2.12 -13.70 -44.57
CA PHE A 132 1.43 -14.20 -43.37
C PHE A 132 1.73 -15.66 -42.99
N THR A 133 2.67 -16.32 -43.67
CA THR A 133 2.98 -17.75 -43.45
C THR A 133 3.80 -18.03 -42.18
N ASP A 134 4.51 -17.02 -41.66
CA ASP A 134 5.27 -17.08 -40.40
C ASP A 134 5.31 -15.69 -39.74
N SER A 135 4.13 -15.13 -39.45
CA SER A 135 4.02 -13.81 -38.82
C SER A 135 4.34 -13.91 -37.32
N PRO A 136 5.34 -13.17 -36.81
CA PRO A 136 5.68 -13.21 -35.39
C PRO A 136 4.62 -12.55 -34.51
N ILE A 137 3.77 -11.68 -35.09
CA ILE A 137 2.71 -10.98 -34.37
C ILE A 137 1.39 -11.64 -34.75
N TYR A 138 1.01 -12.64 -33.97
CA TYR A 138 -0.24 -13.36 -34.15
C TYR A 138 -1.06 -13.42 -32.85
N SER A 139 -2.35 -13.66 -33.02
CA SER A 139 -3.31 -13.79 -31.93
C SER A 139 -4.37 -14.79 -32.35
N SER A 140 -4.78 -15.68 -31.46
CA SER A 140 -5.81 -16.67 -31.76
C SER A 140 -6.92 -16.64 -30.73
N LEU A 141 -8.12 -16.87 -31.22
CA LEU A 141 -9.35 -16.90 -30.44
C LEU A 141 -10.10 -18.19 -30.78
N TYR A 142 -10.66 -18.83 -29.77
CA TYR A 142 -11.48 -20.03 -29.91
C TYR A 142 -12.82 -19.81 -29.21
N VAL A 143 -13.92 -20.16 -29.89
CA VAL A 143 -15.29 -19.94 -29.41
C VAL A 143 -16.15 -21.18 -29.70
N GLU A 144 -16.92 -21.61 -28.70
CA GLU A 144 -17.81 -22.79 -28.79
C GLU A 144 -19.26 -22.38 -29.06
N ALA A 145 -20.06 -23.29 -29.63
CA ALA A 145 -21.50 -23.09 -29.83
C ALA A 145 -22.27 -23.24 -28.51
N ALA A 146 -23.27 -22.38 -28.30
CA ALA A 146 -24.25 -22.56 -27.23
C ALA A 146 -25.17 -23.77 -27.50
N ARG A 147 -25.66 -24.38 -26.42
CA ARG A 147 -26.49 -25.59 -26.43
C ARG A 147 -27.91 -25.29 -25.93
N SER A 148 -28.90 -25.66 -26.73
CA SER A 148 -30.33 -25.68 -26.37
C SER A 148 -30.97 -26.93 -27.01
N PRO A 149 -31.78 -27.71 -26.27
CA PRO A 149 -32.53 -28.84 -26.82
C PRO A 149 -33.45 -28.48 -27.97
N SER A 150 -33.94 -27.24 -28.01
CA SER A 150 -34.85 -26.78 -29.06
C SER A 150 -34.18 -25.94 -30.13
N GLN A 151 -32.85 -25.79 -30.10
CA GLN A 151 -32.09 -24.93 -31.01
C GLN A 151 -32.60 -23.48 -31.02
N SER A 152 -33.16 -23.01 -29.90
CA SER A 152 -33.66 -21.65 -29.73
C SER A 152 -32.69 -20.86 -28.86
N PHE A 153 -32.30 -19.68 -29.32
CA PHE A 153 -31.29 -18.86 -28.67
C PHE A 153 -31.75 -17.41 -28.58
N LEU A 154 -31.27 -16.75 -27.53
CA LEU A 154 -31.40 -15.33 -27.28
C LEU A 154 -29.98 -14.75 -27.24
N GLN A 155 -29.81 -13.58 -27.82
CA GLN A 155 -28.54 -12.84 -27.83
C GLN A 155 -28.80 -11.38 -27.44
N VAL A 156 -28.08 -10.89 -26.43
CA VAL A 156 -28.15 -9.50 -25.99
C VAL A 156 -26.88 -8.77 -26.41
N ASN A 157 -27.04 -7.64 -27.09
CA ASN A 157 -25.94 -6.77 -27.49
C ASN A 157 -26.09 -5.41 -26.82
N ALA A 158 -25.00 -4.90 -26.24
CA ALA A 158 -24.95 -3.53 -25.78
C ALA A 158 -24.72 -2.61 -26.98
N ASP A 159 -25.64 -1.67 -27.21
CA ASP A 159 -25.52 -0.72 -28.33
C ASP A 159 -24.64 0.49 -27.95
N ASN A 160 -24.47 0.74 -26.64
CA ASN A 160 -23.66 1.83 -26.13
C ASN A 160 -22.16 1.52 -26.22
N GLN A 161 -21.35 2.50 -26.62
CA GLN A 161 -19.90 2.37 -26.71
C GLN A 161 -19.21 2.87 -25.44
N GLY A 162 -18.32 2.06 -24.85
CA GLY A 162 -17.43 2.46 -23.76
C GLY A 162 -18.07 2.49 -22.36
N ILE A 163 -17.43 3.23 -21.44
CA ILE A 163 -17.91 3.45 -20.07
C ILE A 163 -19.00 4.52 -20.10
N ILE A 164 -20.08 4.32 -19.36
CA ILE A 164 -21.26 5.19 -19.43
C ILE A 164 -21.44 5.89 -18.10
N ASP A 165 -21.57 7.22 -18.13
CA ASP A 165 -21.85 8.01 -16.93
C ASP A 165 -23.25 7.73 -16.39
N SER A 166 -23.38 7.70 -15.06
CA SER A 166 -24.69 7.66 -14.38
C SER A 166 -25.60 8.81 -14.85
N GLY A 167 -26.89 8.53 -15.06
CA GLY A 167 -27.91 9.47 -15.55
C GLY A 167 -28.17 9.41 -17.06
N LYS A 168 -27.36 8.67 -17.82
CA LYS A 168 -27.58 8.45 -19.26
C LYS A 168 -28.45 7.23 -19.50
N THR A 169 -29.26 7.25 -20.56
CA THR A 169 -30.05 6.09 -21.00
C THR A 169 -29.16 5.06 -21.67
N LEU A 170 -29.30 3.80 -21.25
CA LEU A 170 -28.63 2.63 -21.80
C LEU A 170 -29.59 1.92 -22.75
N SER A 171 -29.15 1.68 -24.00
CA SER A 171 -29.87 0.81 -24.95
C SER A 171 -29.18 -0.53 -25.18
N PHE A 172 -29.98 -1.61 -25.17
CA PHE A 172 -29.55 -2.97 -25.48
C PHE A 172 -30.45 -3.59 -26.54
N SER A 173 -29.85 -4.14 -27.61
CA SER A 173 -30.56 -4.85 -28.66
C SER A 173 -30.60 -6.34 -28.37
N VAL A 174 -31.81 -6.92 -28.35
CA VAL A 174 -32.04 -8.35 -28.13
C VAL A 174 -32.47 -8.99 -29.44
N LYS A 175 -31.77 -10.05 -29.85
CA LYS A 175 -32.08 -10.85 -31.04
C LYS A 175 -32.41 -12.28 -30.64
N CYS A 176 -33.43 -12.85 -31.27
CA CYS A 176 -33.91 -14.19 -30.98
C CYS A 176 -34.03 -15.02 -32.27
N THR A 177 -33.77 -16.31 -32.19
CA THR A 177 -33.94 -17.22 -33.34
C THR A 177 -35.39 -17.64 -33.59
N GLU A 178 -36.25 -17.59 -32.56
CA GLU A 178 -37.69 -17.87 -32.64
C GLU A 178 -38.48 -16.67 -32.09
N HIS A 179 -39.73 -16.52 -32.53
CA HIS A 179 -40.65 -15.51 -32.00
C HIS A 179 -41.01 -15.78 -30.54
N LEU A 180 -40.80 -14.80 -29.66
CA LEU A 180 -41.13 -14.89 -28.23
C LEU A 180 -42.40 -14.09 -27.89
N THR A 181 -43.14 -14.55 -26.88
CA THR A 181 -44.39 -13.91 -26.39
C THR A 181 -44.14 -12.92 -25.26
N SER A 182 -43.14 -13.19 -24.41
CA SER A 182 -42.76 -12.34 -23.28
C SER A 182 -41.25 -12.41 -23.06
N LEU A 183 -40.65 -11.31 -22.63
CA LEU A 183 -39.23 -11.21 -22.31
C LEU A 183 -39.07 -10.54 -20.95
N ILE A 184 -38.24 -11.12 -20.09
CA ILE A 184 -37.96 -10.61 -18.75
C ILE A 184 -36.49 -10.23 -18.70
N TYR A 185 -36.20 -9.04 -18.18
CA TYR A 185 -34.83 -8.60 -17.99
C TYR A 185 -34.59 -8.15 -16.56
N GLN A 186 -33.38 -8.44 -16.07
CA GLN A 186 -32.95 -8.12 -14.72
C GLN A 186 -31.56 -7.48 -14.75
N VAL A 187 -31.40 -6.38 -14.02
CA VAL A 187 -30.10 -5.73 -13.83
C VAL A 187 -29.54 -6.11 -12.47
N VAL A 188 -28.36 -6.72 -12.45
CA VAL A 188 -27.67 -7.18 -11.25
C VAL A 188 -26.39 -6.37 -11.07
N ALA A 189 -26.16 -5.80 -9.89
CA ALA A 189 -24.87 -5.21 -9.53
C ALA A 189 -24.62 -5.38 -8.04
N ARG A 190 -23.34 -5.49 -7.63
CA ARG A 190 -22.92 -5.69 -6.23
C ARG A 190 -23.66 -6.86 -5.54
N GLY A 191 -23.98 -7.91 -6.31
CA GLY A 191 -24.70 -9.10 -5.82
C GLY A 191 -26.20 -8.94 -5.60
N ILE A 192 -26.82 -7.82 -5.98
CA ILE A 192 -28.24 -7.53 -5.78
C ILE A 192 -28.91 -7.25 -7.13
N VAL A 193 -30.18 -7.67 -7.27
CA VAL A 193 -31.03 -7.31 -8.40
C VAL A 193 -31.59 -5.90 -8.18
N ILE A 194 -31.17 -4.95 -9.02
CA ILE A 194 -31.55 -3.52 -8.94
C ILE A 194 -32.88 -3.28 -9.66
N LEU A 195 -33.02 -3.82 -10.87
CA LEU A 195 -34.18 -3.61 -11.74
C LEU A 195 -34.66 -4.96 -12.27
N SER A 196 -35.97 -5.16 -12.34
CA SER A 196 -36.59 -6.35 -12.93
C SER A 196 -37.89 -5.96 -13.60
N GLU A 197 -37.98 -6.12 -14.92
CA GLU A 197 -39.18 -5.79 -15.69
C GLU A 197 -39.51 -6.87 -16.73
N GLN A 198 -40.78 -6.90 -17.14
CA GLN A 198 -41.29 -7.81 -18.16
C GLN A 198 -41.90 -7.03 -19.34
N ILE A 199 -41.44 -7.37 -20.54
CA ILE A 199 -41.94 -6.85 -21.81
C ILE A 199 -42.80 -7.94 -22.45
N ASN A 200 -44.07 -7.63 -22.74
CA ASN A 200 -44.98 -8.52 -23.44
C ASN A 200 -45.07 -8.11 -24.91
N PHE A 201 -44.87 -9.07 -25.82
CA PHE A 201 -45.00 -8.83 -27.25
C PHE A 201 -46.45 -9.04 -27.70
N SER A 202 -46.92 -8.21 -28.65
CA SER A 202 -48.22 -8.40 -29.29
C SER A 202 -48.27 -9.73 -30.06
N SER A 203 -49.48 -10.19 -30.37
CA SER A 203 -49.81 -11.55 -30.85
C SER A 203 -49.09 -12.05 -32.11
N GLU A 204 -48.26 -11.24 -32.78
CA GLU A 204 -47.42 -11.67 -33.91
C GLU A 204 -45.99 -12.08 -33.51
N GLY A 205 -45.55 -11.81 -32.27
CA GLY A 205 -44.23 -12.19 -31.75
C GLY A 205 -43.07 -11.49 -32.45
N GLN A 206 -42.14 -10.91 -31.70
CA GLN A 206 -40.98 -10.20 -32.27
C GLN A 206 -39.71 -11.05 -32.16
N THR A 207 -38.87 -10.99 -33.21
CA THR A 207 -37.52 -11.60 -33.20
C THR A 207 -36.45 -10.64 -32.68
N ASN A 208 -36.69 -9.32 -32.81
CA ASN A 208 -35.80 -8.27 -32.34
C ASN A 208 -36.54 -7.34 -31.38
N SER A 209 -35.90 -6.98 -30.28
CA SER A 209 -36.42 -6.03 -29.28
C SER A 209 -35.30 -5.12 -28.78
N ILE A 210 -35.65 -3.95 -28.23
CA ILE A 210 -34.69 -3.01 -27.65
C ILE A 210 -35.12 -2.73 -26.21
N ILE A 211 -34.18 -2.86 -25.28
CA ILE A 211 -34.37 -2.57 -23.85
C ILE A 211 -33.67 -1.25 -23.55
N ASN A 212 -34.40 -0.30 -22.95
CA ASN A 212 -33.88 1.00 -22.56
C ASN A 212 -34.16 1.27 -21.09
N PHE A 213 -33.13 1.64 -20.32
CA PHE A 213 -33.27 2.11 -18.94
C PHE A 213 -32.17 3.11 -18.59
N GLU A 214 -32.34 3.87 -17.50
CA GLU A 214 -31.35 4.88 -17.06
C GLU A 214 -30.24 4.25 -16.20
N ALA A 215 -28.99 4.62 -16.45
CA ALA A 215 -27.84 4.20 -15.65
C ALA A 215 -27.87 4.86 -14.26
N THR A 216 -27.91 4.07 -13.18
CA THR A 216 -27.91 4.60 -11.80
C THR A 216 -26.56 4.40 -11.11
N PRO A 217 -26.19 5.20 -10.10
CA PRO A 217 -24.95 5.02 -9.32
C PRO A 217 -24.82 3.63 -8.65
N GLN A 218 -25.94 2.96 -8.38
CA GLN A 218 -25.96 1.60 -7.82
C GLN A 218 -25.42 0.54 -8.80
N MET A 219 -25.48 0.81 -10.10
CA MET A 219 -24.92 -0.03 -11.16
C MET A 219 -23.40 0.13 -11.32
N SER A 220 -22.79 1.11 -10.65
CA SER A 220 -21.35 1.37 -10.67
C SER A 220 -20.62 0.50 -9.63
N PRO A 221 -19.38 0.03 -9.88
CA PRO A 221 -18.55 0.22 -11.08
C PRO A 221 -18.90 -0.72 -12.24
N LYS A 222 -19.55 -1.85 -11.94
CA LYS A 222 -19.90 -2.90 -12.89
C LYS A 222 -21.30 -3.43 -12.59
N ALA A 223 -22.11 -3.58 -13.64
CA ALA A 223 -23.42 -4.19 -13.59
C ALA A 223 -23.57 -5.23 -14.72
N ARG A 224 -24.61 -6.03 -14.59
CA ARG A 224 -24.96 -7.10 -15.53
C ARG A 224 -26.43 -7.00 -15.89
N LEU A 225 -26.73 -7.13 -17.17
CA LEU A 225 -28.07 -7.31 -17.67
C LEU A 225 -28.27 -8.80 -18.01
N VAL A 226 -29.19 -9.46 -17.31
CA VAL A 226 -29.62 -10.83 -17.59
C VAL A 226 -30.99 -10.76 -18.26
N VAL A 227 -31.12 -11.34 -19.45
CA VAL A 227 -32.38 -11.34 -20.22
C VAL A 227 -32.78 -12.76 -20.49
N TYR A 228 -34.01 -13.13 -20.13
CA TYR A 228 -34.53 -14.46 -20.38
C TYR A 228 -36.00 -14.45 -20.82
N SER A 229 -36.41 -15.55 -21.44
CA SER A 229 -37.77 -15.79 -21.86
C SER A 229 -38.16 -17.25 -21.65
N ILE A 230 -39.43 -17.49 -21.38
CA ILE A 230 -40.00 -18.83 -21.20
C ILE A 230 -40.79 -19.16 -22.47
N ARG A 231 -40.39 -20.22 -23.17
CA ARG A 231 -41.05 -20.66 -24.40
C ARG A 231 -42.42 -21.26 -24.11
N SER A 232 -43.43 -20.89 -24.90
CA SER A 232 -44.81 -21.36 -24.70
C SER A 232 -45.00 -22.86 -25.02
N LYS A 233 -44.23 -23.40 -25.98
CA LYS A 233 -44.39 -24.78 -26.49
C LYS A 233 -43.93 -25.86 -25.51
N ASN A 234 -42.75 -25.68 -24.90
CA ASN A 234 -42.09 -26.70 -24.08
C ASN A 234 -41.65 -26.16 -22.69
N LYS A 235 -42.03 -24.93 -22.34
CA LYS A 235 -41.63 -24.25 -21.10
C LYS A 235 -40.11 -24.18 -20.90
N GLU A 236 -39.31 -24.22 -21.96
CA GLU A 236 -37.86 -24.05 -21.87
C GLU A 236 -37.49 -22.58 -21.63
N ILE A 237 -36.51 -22.35 -20.77
CA ILE A 237 -35.94 -21.03 -20.51
C ILE A 237 -34.77 -20.80 -21.48
N VAL A 238 -34.88 -19.72 -22.26
CA VAL A 238 -33.78 -19.22 -23.09
C VAL A 238 -33.27 -17.93 -22.46
N VAL A 239 -31.96 -17.82 -22.25
CA VAL A 239 -31.32 -16.74 -21.49
C VAL A 239 -30.02 -16.30 -22.17
N ASP A 240 -29.69 -15.03 -22.01
CA ASP A 240 -28.37 -14.48 -22.28
C ASP A 240 -28.07 -13.35 -21.29
N ALA A 241 -26.78 -13.04 -21.11
CA ALA A 241 -26.35 -12.02 -20.16
C ALA A 241 -25.19 -11.20 -20.71
N VAL A 242 -25.20 -9.89 -20.44
CA VAL A 242 -24.15 -8.96 -20.82
C VAL A 242 -23.70 -8.12 -19.63
N ASP A 243 -22.39 -8.02 -19.44
CA ASP A 243 -21.81 -7.11 -18.46
C ASP A 243 -21.66 -5.70 -19.06
N PHE A 244 -21.83 -4.67 -18.26
CA PHE A 244 -21.57 -3.29 -18.65
C PHE A 244 -21.01 -2.50 -17.46
N ARG A 245 -20.23 -1.46 -17.74
CA ARG A 245 -19.66 -0.59 -16.71
C ARG A 245 -20.33 0.77 -16.69
N VAL A 246 -20.57 1.25 -15.47
CA VAL A 246 -21.16 2.56 -15.20
C VAL A 246 -20.19 3.37 -14.36
N GLU A 247 -19.89 4.59 -14.78
CA GLU A 247 -19.09 5.54 -14.01
C GLU A 247 -19.99 6.46 -13.19
N GLY A 248 -19.51 6.92 -12.03
CA GLY A 248 -20.27 7.75 -11.09
C GLY A 248 -20.77 6.97 -9.87
N ILE A 249 -19.84 6.42 -9.08
CA ILE A 249 -20.15 5.69 -7.82
C ILE A 249 -20.72 6.64 -6.78
N PHE A 250 -20.15 7.84 -6.68
CA PHE A 250 -20.47 8.80 -5.65
C PHE A 250 -21.64 9.66 -6.11
N LYS A 251 -22.76 9.58 -5.39
CA LYS A 251 -23.87 10.53 -5.52
C LYS A 251 -23.53 11.85 -4.81
N ASN A 252 -22.69 11.80 -3.78
CA ASN A 252 -22.18 12.98 -3.09
C ASN A 252 -20.90 13.50 -3.77
N ASN A 253 -21.03 14.59 -4.53
CA ASN A 253 -19.89 15.21 -5.19
C ASN A 253 -19.12 16.09 -4.21
N VAL A 254 -17.86 15.72 -3.93
CA VAL A 254 -16.99 16.45 -3.00
C VAL A 254 -15.94 17.22 -3.77
N THR A 255 -15.75 18.50 -3.44
CA THR A 255 -14.65 19.30 -3.96
C THR A 255 -13.91 20.00 -2.83
N LEU A 256 -12.59 20.11 -2.98
CA LEU A 256 -11.69 20.68 -1.99
C LEU A 256 -10.97 21.87 -2.60
N THR A 257 -11.11 23.05 -2.01
CA THR A 257 -10.48 24.29 -2.46
C THR A 257 -9.78 25.01 -1.31
N SER A 258 -8.79 25.83 -1.64
CA SER A 258 -8.07 26.68 -0.69
C SER A 258 -8.17 28.13 -1.13
N SER A 259 -8.15 29.05 -0.18
CA SER A 259 -8.07 30.49 -0.45
C SER A 259 -6.78 30.87 -1.21
N VAL A 260 -5.70 30.10 -1.03
CA VAL A 260 -4.38 30.36 -1.63
C VAL A 260 -3.70 29.06 -2.10
N ASN A 261 -2.91 29.16 -3.17
CA ASN A 261 -2.08 28.05 -3.68
C ASN A 261 -0.68 27.99 -3.04
N GLN A 262 -0.20 29.15 -2.58
CA GLN A 262 1.08 29.30 -1.91
C GLN A 262 0.88 30.15 -0.66
N ALA A 263 1.47 29.72 0.46
CA ALA A 263 1.36 30.40 1.73
C ALA A 263 2.72 30.57 2.40
N ILE A 264 2.79 31.50 3.33
CA ILE A 264 3.95 31.72 4.20
C ILE A 264 3.72 30.98 5.53
N PRO A 265 4.77 30.42 6.16
CA PRO A 265 4.71 29.90 7.53
C PRO A 265 3.97 30.82 8.52
N GLY A 266 2.90 30.32 9.13
CA GLY A 266 2.05 31.05 10.08
C GLY A 266 0.92 31.89 9.51
N GLU A 267 0.76 31.90 8.20
CA GLU A 267 -0.36 32.57 7.55
C GLU A 267 -1.68 31.83 7.88
N GLN A 268 -2.75 32.57 8.15
CA GLN A 268 -4.07 32.00 8.35
C GLN A 268 -4.74 31.82 6.99
N ILE A 269 -5.16 30.59 6.69
CA ILE A 269 -5.81 30.25 5.42
C ILE A 269 -7.19 29.65 5.67
N LYS A 270 -8.03 29.66 4.63
CA LYS A 270 -9.33 29.00 4.64
C LYS A 270 -9.32 27.86 3.63
N ILE A 271 -9.69 26.67 4.10
CA ILE A 271 -9.89 25.49 3.27
C ILE A 271 -11.40 25.26 3.21
N THR A 272 -11.94 25.26 2.00
CA THR A 272 -13.37 25.08 1.76
C THR A 272 -13.62 23.71 1.15
N VAL A 273 -14.59 23.00 1.72
CA VAL A 273 -15.09 21.73 1.20
C VAL A 273 -16.54 21.93 0.77
N HIS A 274 -16.85 21.61 -0.48
CA HIS A 274 -18.24 21.53 -0.95
C HIS A 274 -18.67 20.07 -1.04
N ALA A 275 -19.83 19.75 -0.48
CA ALA A 275 -20.49 18.44 -0.53
C ALA A 275 -22.02 18.62 -0.39
N SER A 276 -22.78 17.53 -0.31
CA SER A 276 -24.23 17.60 -0.04
C SER A 276 -24.51 18.29 1.31
N PRO A 277 -25.67 18.96 1.51
CA PRO A 277 -26.04 19.54 2.80
C PRO A 277 -26.04 18.51 3.94
N ASP A 278 -25.71 18.95 5.15
CA ASP A 278 -25.62 18.12 6.36
C ASP A 278 -24.73 16.85 6.22
N SER A 279 -23.70 16.92 5.37
CA SER A 279 -22.69 15.86 5.23
C SER A 279 -21.60 16.03 6.28
N PHE A 280 -21.22 14.93 6.93
CA PHE A 280 -19.98 14.86 7.69
C PHE A 280 -18.77 14.91 6.75
N ILE A 281 -17.73 15.66 7.11
CA ILE A 281 -16.50 15.80 6.33
C ILE A 281 -15.28 15.35 7.14
N GLY A 282 -14.51 14.43 6.56
CA GLY A 282 -13.15 14.13 7.00
C GLY A 282 -12.14 14.89 6.14
N LEU A 283 -11.35 15.77 6.75
CA LEU A 283 -10.27 16.52 6.11
C LEU A 283 -8.93 16.10 6.72
N LEU A 284 -7.99 15.74 5.85
CA LEU A 284 -6.64 15.30 6.21
C LEU A 284 -5.62 16.13 5.44
N ALA A 285 -4.57 16.63 6.12
CA ALA A 285 -3.44 17.27 5.47
C ALA A 285 -2.11 16.68 5.97
N ILE A 286 -1.32 16.14 5.04
CA ILE A 286 -0.04 15.45 5.31
C ILE A 286 1.09 16.16 4.56
N ASP A 287 2.28 16.19 5.16
CA ASP A 287 3.49 16.68 4.48
C ASP A 287 3.87 15.75 3.32
N GLN A 288 4.20 16.32 2.16
CA GLN A 288 4.64 15.57 0.99
C GLN A 288 5.83 14.64 1.27
N SER A 289 6.73 15.00 2.17
CA SER A 289 7.88 14.16 2.55
C SER A 289 7.46 12.84 3.20
N VAL A 290 6.38 12.82 3.98
CA VAL A 290 5.82 11.60 4.61
C VAL A 290 5.21 10.69 3.54
N LEU A 291 4.47 11.27 2.58
CA LEU A 291 3.90 10.52 1.45
C LEU A 291 4.97 9.87 0.57
N LEU A 292 6.15 10.49 0.46
CA LEU A 292 7.30 9.94 -0.27
C LEU A 292 8.00 8.79 0.49
N LEU A 293 7.96 8.77 1.83
CA LEU A 293 8.53 7.69 2.64
C LEU A 293 7.67 6.42 2.55
N LYS A 294 6.36 6.56 2.66
CA LYS A 294 5.41 5.45 2.57
C LYS A 294 4.05 5.95 2.11
N SER A 295 3.65 5.56 0.91
CA SER A 295 2.31 5.81 0.36
C SER A 295 1.43 4.55 0.46
N GLY A 296 0.10 4.74 0.39
CA GLY A 296 -0.86 3.64 0.28
C GLY A 296 -1.87 3.48 1.42
N ASN A 297 -1.94 4.43 2.36
CA ASN A 297 -2.96 4.45 3.40
C ASN A 297 -4.12 5.42 3.10
N ASP A 298 -4.08 6.13 1.97
CA ASP A 298 -5.12 7.08 1.58
C ASP A 298 -6.30 6.35 0.89
N LEU A 299 -7.52 6.83 1.11
CA LEU A 299 -8.71 6.39 0.39
C LEU A 299 -8.68 6.95 -1.04
N THR A 300 -8.65 6.06 -2.05
CA THR A 300 -8.74 6.46 -3.45
C THR A 300 -9.99 5.88 -4.12
N LYS A 301 -10.44 6.51 -5.21
CA LYS A 301 -11.59 6.03 -6.00
C LYS A 301 -11.37 4.59 -6.46
N GLU A 302 -10.16 4.26 -6.89
CA GLU A 302 -9.80 2.94 -7.41
C GLU A 302 -9.85 1.87 -6.32
N LEU A 303 -9.44 2.19 -5.09
CA LEU A 303 -9.52 1.25 -3.97
C LEU A 303 -10.98 0.92 -3.64
N ILE A 304 -11.86 1.93 -3.68
CA ILE A 304 -13.30 1.75 -3.45
C ILE A 304 -13.94 0.99 -4.61
N GLU A 305 -13.57 1.27 -5.86
CA GLU A 305 -14.02 0.51 -7.02
C GLU A 305 -13.65 -0.97 -6.89
N GLN A 306 -12.39 -1.25 -6.53
CA GLN A 306 -11.92 -2.61 -6.35
C GLN A 306 -12.66 -3.33 -5.22
N ASP A 307 -12.87 -2.66 -4.08
CA ASP A 307 -13.63 -3.22 -2.95
C ASP A 307 -15.09 -3.50 -3.35
N LEU A 308 -15.74 -2.58 -4.08
CA LEU A 308 -17.10 -2.74 -4.59
C LEU A 308 -17.24 -3.88 -5.61
N GLU A 309 -16.22 -4.11 -6.44
CA GLU A 309 -16.19 -5.25 -7.38
C GLU A 309 -16.13 -6.60 -6.66
N GLU A 310 -15.62 -6.67 -5.42
CA GLU A 310 -15.60 -7.91 -4.65
C GLU A 310 -17.00 -8.40 -4.24
N TYR A 311 -17.99 -7.49 -4.21
CA TYR A 311 -19.38 -7.85 -3.91
C TYR A 311 -20.11 -8.48 -5.11
N ASP A 312 -19.52 -8.52 -6.32
CA ASP A 312 -20.12 -9.22 -7.46
C ASP A 312 -20.09 -10.74 -7.23
N THR A 313 -21.26 -11.39 -7.28
CA THR A 313 -21.47 -12.81 -6.91
C THR A 313 -21.05 -13.81 -7.99
N THR A 314 -20.34 -13.38 -9.03
CA THR A 314 -19.94 -14.26 -10.15
C THR A 314 -19.11 -15.45 -9.70
N SER A 315 -19.46 -16.64 -10.22
CA SER A 315 -18.65 -17.85 -10.11
C SER A 315 -17.44 -17.82 -11.06
N GLY A 316 -16.58 -16.81 -10.92
CA GLY A 316 -15.28 -16.69 -11.60
C GLY A 316 -14.10 -16.67 -10.63
N GLY A 317 -14.34 -16.93 -9.35
CA GLY A 317 -13.34 -16.90 -8.29
C GLY A 317 -12.88 -18.30 -7.91
N ASN A 318 -11.84 -18.80 -8.57
CA ASN A 318 -10.90 -19.70 -7.92
C ASN A 318 -10.08 -18.87 -6.91
N ARG A 319 -10.72 -18.34 -5.87
CA ARG A 319 -10.06 -17.64 -4.75
C ARG A 319 -9.54 -18.70 -3.78
N PHE A 320 -8.43 -19.37 -4.11
CA PHE A 320 -7.60 -20.01 -3.06
C PHE A 320 -6.10 -20.19 -3.36
N TRP A 321 -5.55 -19.66 -4.46
CA TRP A 321 -4.09 -19.55 -4.63
C TRP A 321 -3.75 -18.31 -5.46
N GLY A 322 -3.08 -17.31 -4.87
CA GLY A 322 -2.57 -16.18 -5.65
C GLY A 322 -2.22 -14.86 -4.97
N ASP A 323 -1.99 -14.79 -3.65
CA ASP A 323 -1.41 -13.58 -3.02
C ASP A 323 0.12 -13.49 -3.20
N PHE A 324 0.59 -13.77 -4.42
CA PHE A 324 1.98 -13.54 -4.81
C PHE A 324 2.02 -12.70 -6.07
N ARG A 325 2.17 -11.40 -5.86
CA ARG A 325 2.79 -10.42 -6.76
C ARG A 325 2.43 -10.57 -8.26
N MET A 326 1.33 -9.95 -8.65
CA MET A 326 1.29 -9.16 -9.89
C MET A 326 0.64 -7.80 -9.63
N LYS A 327 1.38 -6.89 -8.99
CA LYS A 327 1.21 -5.46 -9.26
C LYS A 327 1.67 -5.23 -10.70
N ARG A 328 0.77 -5.28 -11.68
CA ARG A 328 0.95 -4.64 -12.99
C ARG A 328 -0.37 -4.53 -13.77
N ARG A 329 -0.59 -3.31 -14.28
CA ARG A 329 -1.67 -2.80 -15.15
C ARG A 329 -3.02 -2.51 -14.49
N SER A 330 -3.01 -1.60 -13.52
CA SER A 330 -4.11 -0.64 -13.35
C SER A 330 -3.84 0.57 -14.26
N THR A 331 -4.30 0.45 -15.50
CA THR A 331 -4.66 1.53 -16.44
C THR A 331 -5.25 0.80 -17.64
N ARG A 332 -6.53 0.44 -17.60
CA ARG A 332 -7.17 -0.15 -18.78
C ARG A 332 -7.74 0.97 -19.66
N SER A 333 -7.10 1.09 -20.82
CA SER A 333 -7.47 1.70 -22.10
C SER A 333 -8.94 2.13 -22.27
N ILE A 334 -9.11 3.31 -22.89
CA ILE A 334 -10.34 4.07 -23.21
C ILE A 334 -11.27 3.36 -24.23
N TRP A 335 -10.96 2.14 -24.68
CA TRP A 335 -11.75 1.43 -25.67
C TRP A 335 -11.85 -0.07 -25.35
N TYR A 336 -12.94 -0.45 -24.69
CA TYR A 336 -13.36 -1.83 -24.47
C TYR A 336 -14.87 -1.95 -24.74
N PRO A 337 -15.31 -2.81 -25.65
CA PRO A 337 -16.69 -3.28 -25.70
C PRO A 337 -16.88 -4.47 -24.75
N TRP A 338 -17.94 -4.44 -23.95
CA TRP A 338 -18.14 -5.30 -22.79
C TRP A 338 -18.86 -6.58 -23.18
N TRP A 339 -18.19 -7.72 -23.02
CA TRP A 339 -18.64 -8.99 -23.57
C TRP A 339 -18.93 -10.02 -22.48
N GLY A 340 -20.23 -10.16 -22.21
CA GLY A 340 -20.95 -11.38 -21.85
C GLY A 340 -20.46 -12.24 -20.68
N VAL A 341 -21.34 -12.42 -19.69
CA VAL A 341 -21.28 -13.61 -18.83
C VAL A 341 -21.87 -14.77 -19.61
N GLY A 342 -21.02 -15.35 -20.46
CA GLY A 342 -21.41 -16.45 -21.31
C GLY A 342 -21.41 -17.78 -20.56
N GLY A 343 -22.17 -18.73 -21.08
CA GLY A 343 -22.23 -20.10 -20.63
C GLY A 343 -22.64 -20.98 -21.81
N ARG A 344 -22.26 -22.27 -21.76
CA ARG A 344 -22.63 -23.23 -22.81
C ARG A 344 -24.14 -23.45 -22.88
N ASP A 345 -24.80 -23.40 -21.73
CA ASP A 345 -26.20 -23.73 -21.49
C ASP A 345 -26.87 -22.67 -20.61
N ALA A 346 -28.21 -22.70 -20.59
CA ALA A 346 -29.02 -21.72 -19.84
C ALA A 346 -28.70 -21.71 -18.33
N SER A 347 -28.53 -22.89 -17.73
CA SER A 347 -28.16 -23.01 -16.31
C SER A 347 -26.81 -22.36 -16.01
N SER A 348 -25.79 -22.62 -16.83
CA SER A 348 -24.47 -22.00 -16.68
C SER A 348 -24.51 -20.48 -16.82
N ILE A 349 -25.36 -19.92 -17.69
CA ILE A 349 -25.49 -18.45 -17.83
C ILE A 349 -26.01 -17.84 -16.53
N PHE A 350 -27.04 -18.43 -15.90
CA PHE A 350 -27.53 -17.96 -14.60
C PHE A 350 -26.50 -18.12 -13.48
N LYS A 351 -25.83 -19.29 -13.42
CA LYS A 351 -24.79 -19.57 -12.43
C LYS A 351 -23.60 -18.63 -12.55
N ASN A 352 -23.12 -18.41 -13.78
CA ASN A 352 -22.02 -17.48 -14.05
C ASN A 352 -22.45 -16.03 -13.75
N SER A 353 -23.74 -15.72 -13.93
CA SER A 353 -24.33 -14.42 -13.56
C SER A 353 -24.48 -14.22 -12.06
N GLY A 354 -24.13 -15.21 -11.23
CA GLY A 354 -24.23 -15.13 -9.77
C GLY A 354 -25.66 -15.30 -9.24
N LEU A 355 -26.56 -15.88 -10.04
CA LEU A 355 -27.96 -16.09 -9.70
C LEU A 355 -28.26 -17.58 -9.49
N VAL A 356 -29.12 -17.86 -8.50
CA VAL A 356 -29.73 -19.18 -8.29
C VAL A 356 -31.17 -19.12 -8.78
N VAL A 357 -31.53 -20.01 -9.69
CA VAL A 357 -32.87 -20.06 -10.29
C VAL A 357 -33.67 -21.21 -9.68
N LEU A 358 -34.84 -20.88 -9.12
CA LEU A 358 -35.85 -21.84 -8.68
C LEU A 358 -37.04 -21.71 -9.63
N THR A 359 -37.35 -22.76 -10.37
CA THR A 359 -38.36 -22.68 -11.44
C THR A 359 -38.96 -24.06 -11.73
N ASP A 360 -40.24 -24.06 -12.09
CA ASP A 360 -40.93 -25.23 -12.64
C ASP A 360 -40.72 -25.35 -14.17
N ALA A 361 -40.21 -24.28 -14.80
CA ALA A 361 -39.89 -24.26 -16.22
C ALA A 361 -38.60 -25.03 -16.50
N PHE A 362 -38.47 -25.57 -17.71
CA PHE A 362 -37.35 -26.40 -18.09
C PHE A 362 -36.08 -25.55 -18.28
N LEU A 363 -35.17 -25.61 -17.31
CA LEU A 363 -33.86 -24.98 -17.37
C LEU A 363 -32.84 -26.01 -17.85
N TYR A 364 -32.40 -25.91 -19.11
CA TYR A 364 -31.43 -26.83 -19.66
C TYR A 364 -30.07 -26.66 -18.98
N SER A 365 -29.49 -27.79 -18.55
CA SER A 365 -28.10 -27.87 -18.14
C SER A 365 -27.39 -29.03 -18.80
N GLU A 366 -26.30 -28.74 -19.50
CA GLU A 366 -25.45 -29.79 -20.05
C GLU A 366 -24.70 -30.43 -18.87
N PRO A 367 -24.75 -31.76 -18.71
CA PRO A 367 -23.94 -32.40 -17.68
C PRO A 367 -22.49 -32.03 -17.95
N GLU A 368 -21.85 -31.37 -16.98
CA GLU A 368 -20.42 -31.12 -17.06
C GLU A 368 -19.77 -32.45 -17.45
N PRO A 369 -18.90 -32.49 -18.49
CA PRO A 369 -18.23 -33.73 -18.85
C PRO A 369 -17.67 -34.27 -17.55
N MET A 370 -18.07 -35.48 -17.16
CA MET A 370 -17.67 -36.08 -15.89
C MET A 370 -16.17 -35.86 -15.84
N ALA A 371 -15.74 -34.92 -15.01
CA ALA A 371 -14.33 -34.66 -14.84
C ALA A 371 -13.89 -35.92 -14.15
N LEU A 372 -13.49 -36.90 -14.94
CA LEU A 372 -12.91 -38.16 -14.53
C LEU A 372 -11.64 -37.70 -13.86
N THR A 373 -11.78 -37.53 -12.55
CA THR A 373 -11.25 -36.34 -11.89
C THR A 373 -9.80 -36.09 -12.27
N LEU A 374 -9.57 -34.89 -12.80
CA LEU A 374 -8.28 -34.20 -12.77
C LEU A 374 -7.69 -34.08 -11.34
N LYS A 375 -8.28 -34.74 -10.32
CA LYS A 375 -7.61 -35.11 -9.07
C LYS A 375 -6.52 -36.19 -9.27
N LEU A 376 -6.65 -37.07 -10.27
CA LEU A 376 -5.61 -38.03 -10.66
C LEU A 376 -4.59 -37.41 -11.63
N PHE A 377 -5.02 -36.52 -12.54
CA PHE A 377 -4.10 -35.87 -13.48
C PHE A 377 -3.27 -34.75 -12.83
N ASN A 378 -3.80 -34.02 -11.83
CA ASN A 378 -2.97 -33.13 -10.99
C ASN A 378 -2.08 -33.89 -9.99
N LYS A 379 -2.36 -35.18 -9.74
CA LYS A 379 -1.42 -36.10 -9.07
C LYS A 379 -0.31 -36.59 -10.01
N LEU A 380 -0.59 -36.72 -11.31
CA LEU A 380 0.37 -37.17 -12.34
C LEU A 380 1.20 -36.02 -12.93
N LEU A 381 0.74 -34.77 -12.90
CA LEU A 381 1.55 -33.62 -13.33
C LEU A 381 2.65 -33.24 -12.32
N LYS A 382 2.56 -33.71 -11.07
CA LYS A 382 3.67 -33.70 -10.10
C LYS A 382 4.83 -34.65 -10.47
N ILE A 383 4.69 -35.44 -11.55
CA ILE A 383 5.73 -36.37 -12.02
C ILE A 383 6.51 -35.80 -13.22
N LYS A 384 6.14 -34.63 -13.77
CA LYS A 384 6.96 -33.95 -14.80
C LYS A 384 8.21 -33.22 -14.27
N CYS A 385 8.51 -33.34 -12.97
CA CYS A 385 9.83 -32.98 -12.44
C CYS A 385 10.89 -34.09 -12.60
N PHE A 386 10.54 -35.28 -13.10
CA PHE A 386 11.51 -36.35 -13.30
C PHE A 386 12.40 -36.21 -14.55
N TYR A 387 12.03 -35.37 -15.52
CA TYR A 387 12.83 -35.16 -16.73
C TYR A 387 13.98 -34.16 -16.56
N PHE A 388 13.96 -33.33 -15.51
CA PHE A 388 15.11 -32.48 -15.15
C PHE A 388 16.12 -33.18 -14.23
N PHE A 389 15.69 -34.25 -13.54
CA PHE A 389 16.57 -35.04 -12.66
C PHE A 389 17.53 -35.95 -13.45
N ALA A 390 17.12 -36.41 -14.64
CA ALA A 390 17.95 -37.26 -15.51
C ALA A 390 19.11 -36.50 -16.19
N LEU A 391 18.96 -35.21 -16.51
CA LEU A 391 20.08 -34.40 -17.02
C LEU A 391 21.05 -33.94 -15.93
N PHE A 392 20.57 -33.77 -14.69
CA PHE A 392 21.43 -33.43 -13.56
C PHE A 392 22.27 -34.62 -13.09
N ILE A 393 21.74 -35.86 -13.17
CA ILE A 393 22.50 -37.08 -12.84
C ILE A 393 23.65 -37.32 -13.82
N LEU A 394 23.50 -36.99 -15.11
CA LEU A 394 24.61 -37.09 -16.09
C LEU A 394 25.70 -36.03 -15.87
N PHE A 395 25.36 -34.86 -15.33
CA PHE A 395 26.32 -33.81 -14.96
C PHE A 395 27.04 -34.12 -13.64
N VAL A 396 26.33 -34.71 -12.67
CA VAL A 396 26.88 -35.12 -11.36
C VAL A 396 27.72 -36.41 -11.46
N LEU A 397 27.42 -37.32 -12.39
CA LEU A 397 28.29 -38.48 -12.66
C LEU A 397 29.64 -38.08 -13.29
N HIS A 398 29.68 -36.96 -14.02
CA HIS A 398 30.93 -36.41 -14.57
C HIS A 398 31.79 -35.73 -13.50
N LEU A 399 31.17 -35.11 -12.49
CA LEU A 399 31.86 -34.48 -11.35
C LEU A 399 32.31 -35.50 -10.27
N LEU A 400 31.60 -36.62 -10.11
CA LEU A 400 31.95 -37.66 -9.13
C LEU A 400 33.08 -38.61 -9.57
N LEU A 401 33.51 -38.55 -10.84
CA LEU A 401 34.69 -39.28 -11.33
C LEU A 401 36.03 -38.57 -11.05
N GLN A 402 36.02 -37.34 -10.54
CA GLN A 402 37.24 -36.58 -10.21
C GLN A 402 37.58 -36.56 -8.70
N HIS A 403 36.68 -36.98 -7.81
CA HIS A 403 36.91 -36.90 -6.35
C HIS A 403 37.05 -38.28 -5.66
N LYS A 404 37.63 -39.25 -6.36
CA LYS A 404 37.97 -40.57 -5.79
C LYS A 404 39.48 -40.71 -5.59
N GLN A 405 40.11 -39.76 -4.88
CA GLN A 405 41.32 -40.02 -4.11
C GLN A 405 41.32 -39.16 -2.84
N GLY A 406 41.50 -39.82 -1.68
CA GLY A 406 41.73 -39.15 -0.40
C GLY A 406 40.78 -39.57 0.72
N LYS A 407 40.98 -40.76 1.29
CA LYS A 407 40.76 -40.99 2.72
C LYS A 407 42.13 -40.87 3.39
N THR A 408 42.25 -40.09 4.47
CA THR A 408 42.61 -40.54 5.83
C THR A 408 43.25 -39.43 6.70
N PHE A 409 42.81 -39.39 7.96
CA PHE A 409 43.61 -39.25 9.20
C PHE A 409 43.78 -37.90 9.93
N GLN A 410 44.04 -38.09 11.23
CA GLN A 410 43.97 -37.25 12.43
C GLN A 410 45.04 -36.15 12.60
N LYS A 411 44.72 -35.23 13.54
CA LYS A 411 45.55 -34.58 14.59
C LYS A 411 46.80 -33.74 14.24
N HIS A 412 46.80 -32.59 14.92
CA HIS A 412 47.92 -31.76 15.39
C HIS A 412 48.60 -30.84 14.38
N GLY A 413 48.79 -29.60 14.82
CA GLY A 413 49.15 -28.47 13.97
C GLY A 413 50.63 -28.29 13.73
N PHE A 414 50.92 -27.44 12.75
CA PHE A 414 52.08 -26.54 12.67
C PHE A 414 51.87 -25.66 11.43
N GLY A 415 52.16 -24.36 11.56
CA GLY A 415 52.60 -23.50 10.45
C GLY A 415 51.62 -23.19 9.31
N GLN A 416 50.81 -22.14 9.47
CA GLN A 416 50.40 -21.34 8.31
C GLN A 416 51.57 -20.41 7.91
N LYS A 417 52.34 -20.85 6.91
CA LYS A 417 53.15 -20.01 6.03
C LYS A 417 52.64 -20.24 4.60
N MET A 418 52.36 -19.14 3.89
CA MET A 418 52.14 -19.02 2.44
C MET A 418 50.92 -19.76 1.85
N ILE A 419 49.88 -19.02 1.48
CA ILE A 419 49.70 -18.43 0.13
C ILE A 419 48.54 -17.42 0.24
N LEU A 420 48.90 -16.14 0.32
CA LEU A 420 48.08 -15.00 -0.04
C LEU A 420 49.08 -13.96 -0.56
N LEU A 421 49.44 -14.09 -1.83
CA LEU A 421 50.27 -13.11 -2.53
C LEU A 421 50.03 -13.22 -4.03
N GLN A 422 49.79 -12.05 -4.63
CA GLN A 422 49.48 -11.74 -6.03
C GLN A 422 47.98 -11.90 -6.39
N VAL A 423 47.26 -10.86 -6.83
CA VAL A 423 47.66 -9.70 -7.64
C VAL A 423 46.99 -8.42 -7.14
N SER A 424 47.78 -7.56 -6.49
CA SER A 424 47.66 -6.11 -6.54
C SER A 424 48.90 -5.60 -7.27
N LEU A 425 48.76 -5.22 -8.54
CA LEU A 425 49.74 -4.43 -9.30
C LEU A 425 49.15 -4.22 -10.70
N PHE A 426 48.63 -3.03 -10.96
CA PHE A 426 48.73 -2.26 -12.22
C PHE A 426 47.72 -1.11 -12.17
N ALA A 427 48.18 0.08 -11.77
CA ALA A 427 47.73 1.39 -12.29
C ALA A 427 48.38 2.52 -11.48
N SER A 428 49.68 2.75 -11.71
CA SER A 428 50.33 4.03 -11.45
C SER A 428 51.55 4.14 -12.36
N PHE A 429 51.77 5.34 -12.90
CA PHE A 429 52.77 5.78 -13.89
C PHE A 429 52.39 5.70 -15.38
N ALA A 430 51.78 6.78 -15.86
CA ALA A 430 52.18 7.43 -17.12
C ALA A 430 51.78 8.92 -17.07
N MET A 431 52.74 9.79 -16.81
CA MET A 431 52.69 11.21 -17.17
C MET A 431 53.03 11.33 -18.67
N PRO A 432 52.49 12.35 -19.36
CA PRO A 432 53.41 13.19 -20.12
C PRO A 432 53.20 14.68 -19.83
N LEU A 433 54.32 15.34 -19.54
CA LEU A 433 54.51 16.78 -19.64
C LEU A 433 54.59 17.17 -21.12
N TYR A 434 53.77 18.12 -21.57
CA TYR A 434 54.16 19.20 -22.50
C TYR A 434 53.12 20.31 -22.44
N GLY A 435 53.56 21.54 -22.22
CA GLY A 435 52.73 22.68 -21.85
C GLY A 435 52.34 23.66 -22.96
N SER A 436 51.43 24.54 -22.54
CA SER A 436 51.15 25.92 -23.03
C SER A 436 50.49 26.10 -24.40
N PRO A 437 49.80 27.24 -24.70
CA PRO A 437 49.30 28.32 -23.83
C PRO A 437 47.79 28.66 -24.04
N HIS A 438 47.29 29.52 -23.15
CA HIS A 438 46.03 30.27 -23.19
C HIS A 438 45.49 30.69 -24.57
N PRO A 439 44.16 30.92 -24.62
CA PRO A 439 43.61 32.11 -25.25
C PRO A 439 42.95 33.04 -24.21
N ARG A 440 43.32 34.31 -24.31
CA ARG A 440 42.62 35.51 -23.80
C ARG A 440 41.23 35.66 -24.43
N TRP A 441 40.57 36.77 -24.08
CA TRP A 441 39.39 37.42 -24.67
C TRP A 441 38.11 37.08 -23.89
N LYS A 442 37.33 38.02 -23.34
CA LYS A 442 37.31 39.49 -23.36
C LYS A 442 36.62 39.97 -22.07
N LYS A 443 37.09 41.09 -21.50
CA LYS A 443 36.26 41.91 -20.60
C LYS A 443 35.05 42.40 -21.41
N MET A 444 33.84 42.10 -20.95
CA MET A 444 32.65 42.84 -21.35
C MET A 444 32.26 43.76 -20.20
N ASN A 445 32.40 45.06 -20.45
CA ASN A 445 31.82 46.10 -19.63
C ASN A 445 30.30 45.91 -19.61
N PHE A 446 29.72 45.66 -18.44
CA PHE A 446 28.34 46.09 -18.19
C PHE A 446 28.39 47.40 -17.42
N ARG A 447 27.85 48.43 -18.07
CA ARG A 447 27.62 49.75 -17.50
C ARG A 447 26.80 49.61 -16.23
N SER A 448 27.23 50.30 -15.19
CA SER A 448 26.42 50.65 -14.03
C SER A 448 25.09 51.25 -14.48
N PHE A 449 23.97 50.55 -14.25
CA PHE A 449 22.67 51.21 -14.17
C PHE A 449 22.50 51.68 -12.73
N LYS A 450 22.57 53.00 -12.54
CA LYS A 450 22.04 53.66 -11.34
C LYS A 450 20.53 53.46 -11.36
N PHE A 451 20.00 52.63 -10.46
CA PHE A 451 18.60 52.73 -10.10
C PHE A 451 18.46 53.70 -8.92
N ASN A 452 17.59 54.68 -9.13
CA ASN A 452 17.26 55.70 -8.15
C ASN A 452 16.73 55.06 -6.88
N LYS A 453 17.23 55.57 -5.76
CA LYS A 453 16.76 55.37 -4.40
C LYS A 453 15.31 55.87 -4.32
N SER A 454 14.32 54.97 -4.44
CA SER A 454 12.93 55.29 -4.12
C SER A 454 12.63 54.87 -2.69
N ALA A 455 12.41 55.89 -1.87
CA ALA A 455 11.72 55.96 -0.58
C ALA A 455 11.47 54.65 0.18
N GLY A 456 12.09 54.58 1.36
CA GLY A 456 11.79 53.56 2.35
C GLY A 456 10.33 53.62 2.81
N LEU A 457 9.77 52.42 2.97
CA LEU A 457 8.68 52.15 3.88
C LEU A 457 9.30 51.42 5.08
N PRO A 458 9.01 51.83 6.33
CA PRO A 458 9.58 51.20 7.51
C PRO A 458 9.05 49.76 7.66
N LEU A 459 9.98 48.84 7.91
CA LEU A 459 9.72 47.43 8.23
C LEU A 459 8.92 47.30 9.52
N GLU A 460 7.70 46.76 9.45
CA GLU A 460 7.04 46.18 10.63
C GLU A 460 7.78 44.89 11.03
N GLN A 461 8.70 45.00 11.98
CA GLN A 461 9.34 43.86 12.63
C GLN A 461 8.44 43.32 13.74
N ASN A 462 7.53 42.43 13.39
CA ASN A 462 7.09 41.36 14.29
C ASN A 462 7.54 40.01 13.71
N LYS A 463 8.83 39.71 13.90
CA LYS A 463 9.47 38.52 13.35
C LYS A 463 9.07 37.27 14.15
N ARG A 464 8.00 36.60 13.71
CA ARG A 464 7.53 35.31 14.23
C ARG A 464 8.63 34.24 14.14
N ILE A 465 8.87 33.51 15.22
CA ILE A 465 9.85 32.42 15.31
C ILE A 465 9.16 31.11 14.92
N ARG A 466 9.79 30.34 14.04
CA ARG A 466 9.29 29.04 13.58
C ARG A 466 9.53 27.98 14.65
N THR A 467 8.46 27.36 15.12
CA THR A 467 8.47 26.39 16.23
C THR A 467 7.66 25.13 15.92
N GLU A 468 6.62 25.24 15.10
CA GLU A 468 5.68 24.15 14.81
C GLU A 468 6.09 23.39 13.54
N PHE A 469 6.70 22.21 13.72
CA PHE A 469 7.15 21.32 12.63
C PHE A 469 6.45 19.93 12.68
N PRO A 470 5.11 19.88 12.55
CA PRO A 470 4.40 18.61 12.59
C PRO A 470 4.60 17.80 11.29
N GLU A 471 4.40 16.49 11.36
CA GLU A 471 4.32 15.60 10.19
C GLU A 471 2.91 15.57 9.57
N THR A 472 1.90 15.79 10.40
CA THR A 472 0.47 15.86 10.04
C THR A 472 -0.12 17.15 10.57
N TRP A 473 -0.88 17.86 9.74
CA TRP A 473 -1.36 19.21 10.09
C TRP A 473 -2.85 19.23 10.43
N ILE A 474 -3.67 18.62 9.59
CA ILE A 474 -5.13 18.65 9.74
C ILE A 474 -5.63 17.22 9.86
N TRP A 475 -6.42 16.97 10.90
CA TRP A 475 -7.24 15.78 11.06
C TRP A 475 -8.53 16.18 11.79
N THR A 476 -9.63 16.32 11.06
CA THR A 476 -10.89 16.76 11.66
C THR A 476 -11.57 15.64 12.46
N ASN A 477 -11.96 15.95 13.70
CA ASN A 477 -12.78 15.07 14.54
C ASN A 477 -14.28 15.29 14.27
N THR A 478 -15.12 14.44 14.87
CA THR A 478 -16.50 14.05 14.52
C THR A 478 -17.59 15.11 14.25
N ASN A 479 -17.30 16.43 14.26
CA ASN A 479 -18.31 17.48 14.14
C ASN A 479 -18.05 18.51 13.01
N PHE A 480 -17.28 18.15 11.98
CA PHE A 480 -17.12 19.00 10.81
C PHE A 480 -18.17 18.64 9.76
N THR A 481 -19.20 19.47 9.62
CA THR A 481 -20.34 19.23 8.73
C THR A 481 -20.54 20.38 7.74
N THR A 482 -21.15 20.11 6.59
CA THR A 482 -21.60 21.15 5.66
C THR A 482 -22.79 21.91 6.20
N ASN A 483 -22.90 23.18 5.80
CA ASN A 483 -24.09 24.01 6.03
C ASN A 483 -25.23 23.63 5.07
N GLU A 484 -26.37 24.31 5.19
CA GLU A 484 -27.54 24.15 4.30
C GLU A 484 -27.21 24.37 2.81
N ASN A 485 -26.16 25.15 2.51
CA ASN A 485 -25.67 25.41 1.15
C ASN A 485 -24.67 24.36 0.65
N GLY A 486 -24.37 23.32 1.44
CA GLY A 486 -23.40 22.29 1.09
C GLY A 486 -21.93 22.71 1.22
N GLU A 487 -21.63 23.77 1.97
CA GLU A 487 -20.28 24.30 2.16
C GLU A 487 -19.81 24.14 3.61
N ALA A 488 -18.56 23.71 3.80
CA ALA A 488 -17.88 23.71 5.09
C ALA A 488 -16.53 24.43 4.97
N VAL A 489 -16.29 25.39 5.85
CA VAL A 489 -15.07 26.20 5.84
C VAL A 489 -14.24 25.86 7.08
N TYR A 490 -13.01 25.42 6.87
CA TYR A 490 -12.03 25.16 7.91
C TYR A 490 -10.97 26.25 7.91
N GLU A 491 -10.88 27.01 9.01
CA GLU A 491 -9.84 28.02 9.20
C GLU A 491 -8.62 27.39 9.89
N ALA A 492 -7.46 27.45 9.24
CA ALA A 492 -6.24 26.82 9.73
C ALA A 492 -5.04 27.77 9.66
N ILE A 493 -4.13 27.63 10.61
CA ILE A 493 -2.84 28.33 10.61
C ILE A 493 -1.81 27.41 9.98
N VAL A 494 -1.15 27.89 8.92
CA VAL A 494 -0.15 27.13 8.17
C VAL A 494 1.06 26.79 9.05
N PRO A 495 1.52 25.52 9.10
CA PRO A 495 2.66 25.11 9.92
C PRO A 495 3.96 25.79 9.50
N ASP A 496 4.98 25.71 10.35
CA ASP A 496 6.24 26.39 10.11
C ASP A 496 7.20 25.63 9.18
N THR A 497 6.81 24.41 8.80
CA THR A 497 7.53 23.56 7.86
C THR A 497 7.45 24.13 6.44
N ILE A 498 8.61 24.35 5.81
CA ILE A 498 8.72 24.85 4.44
C ILE A 498 8.71 23.65 3.49
N THR A 499 7.52 23.16 3.22
CA THR A 499 7.23 21.97 2.42
C THR A 499 5.92 22.16 1.64
N SER A 500 5.57 21.18 0.81
CA SER A 500 4.22 21.12 0.23
C SER A 500 3.34 20.25 1.11
N TRP A 501 2.18 20.76 1.49
CA TRP A 501 1.14 20.00 2.17
C TRP A 501 0.16 19.46 1.15
N VAL A 502 -0.16 18.18 1.26
CA VAL A 502 -1.15 17.51 0.42
C VAL A 502 -2.37 17.25 1.27
N ALA A 503 -3.49 17.87 0.91
CA ALA A 503 -4.75 17.70 1.59
C ALA A 503 -5.73 16.84 0.77
N SER A 504 -6.46 15.99 1.47
CA SER A 504 -7.50 15.11 0.95
C SER A 504 -8.76 15.25 1.81
N ALA A 505 -9.92 15.07 1.18
CA ALA A 505 -11.20 15.18 1.85
C ALA A 505 -12.18 14.09 1.37
N PHE A 506 -12.99 13.59 2.31
CA PHE A 506 -14.15 12.75 2.03
C PHE A 506 -15.36 13.29 2.77
N ALA A 507 -16.56 13.01 2.24
CA ALA A 507 -17.82 13.38 2.88
C ALA A 507 -18.75 12.18 2.98
N ILE A 508 -19.52 12.09 4.07
CA ILE A 508 -20.51 11.02 4.30
C ILE A 508 -21.85 11.68 4.64
N ASN A 509 -22.89 11.23 3.97
CA ASN A 509 -24.27 11.65 4.19
C ASN A 509 -25.19 10.43 4.19
N GLU A 510 -26.26 10.46 4.99
CA GLU A 510 -27.20 9.34 5.07
C GLU A 510 -27.99 9.11 3.77
N GLN A 511 -28.27 10.17 3.00
CA GLN A 511 -29.08 10.12 1.77
C GLN A 511 -28.24 10.01 0.48
N THR A 512 -27.08 10.66 0.45
CA THR A 512 -26.18 10.66 -0.72
C THR A 512 -24.98 9.74 -0.59
N GLY A 513 -24.76 9.16 0.59
CA GLY A 513 -23.70 8.20 0.85
C GLY A 513 -22.31 8.83 0.97
N LEU A 514 -21.28 8.04 0.68
CA LEU A 514 -19.89 8.48 0.64
C LEU A 514 -19.61 9.30 -0.63
N GLY A 515 -18.75 10.31 -0.50
CA GLY A 515 -18.14 11.05 -1.59
C GLY A 515 -16.67 11.31 -1.32
N LEU A 516 -15.84 11.27 -2.37
CA LEU A 516 -14.41 11.57 -2.31
C LEU A 516 -14.07 12.79 -3.17
N ALA A 517 -13.16 13.63 -2.70
CA ALA A 517 -12.59 14.68 -3.52
C ALA A 517 -11.71 14.04 -4.64
N PRO A 518 -11.95 14.35 -5.93
CA PRO A 518 -11.24 13.72 -7.04
C PRO A 518 -9.79 14.17 -7.17
N SER A 519 -9.47 15.37 -6.66
CA SER A 519 -8.11 15.93 -6.69
C SER A 519 -7.63 16.21 -5.27
N GLN A 520 -6.36 15.90 -5.03
CA GLN A 520 -5.67 16.31 -3.82
C GLN A 520 -5.28 17.79 -3.95
N LEU A 521 -5.60 18.57 -2.93
CA LEU A 521 -5.19 19.96 -2.85
C LEU A 521 -3.72 20.03 -2.42
N LYS A 522 -2.89 20.69 -3.21
CA LYS A 522 -1.46 20.88 -2.89
C LYS A 522 -1.23 22.33 -2.50
N LEU A 523 -0.92 22.56 -1.23
CA LEU A 523 -0.55 23.86 -0.70
C LEU A 523 0.97 23.94 -0.58
N ARG A 524 1.61 24.88 -1.29
CA ARG A 524 3.05 25.09 -1.19
C ARG A 524 3.37 26.12 -0.11
N VAL A 525 4.06 25.71 0.95
CA VAL A 525 4.55 26.62 1.99
C VAL A 525 5.98 27.00 1.65
N PHE A 526 6.22 28.28 1.36
CA PHE A 526 7.51 28.73 0.85
C PHE A 526 7.89 30.12 1.31
N ARG A 527 9.18 30.28 1.64
CA ARG A 527 9.84 31.58 1.81
C ARG A 527 11.06 31.63 0.89
N PRO A 528 11.38 32.77 0.27
CA PRO A 528 12.55 32.88 -0.60
C PRO A 528 13.87 32.81 0.18
N PHE A 529 13.87 33.23 1.45
CA PHE A 529 15.01 33.12 2.35
C PHE A 529 14.59 32.40 3.64
N PHE A 530 15.29 31.32 3.99
CA PHE A 530 15.03 30.59 5.22
C PHE A 530 16.25 29.79 5.69
N LEU A 531 16.24 29.47 6.99
CA LEU A 531 17.20 28.56 7.59
C LEU A 531 16.62 27.14 7.67
N ARG A 532 17.48 26.13 7.76
CA ARG A 532 17.10 24.76 8.12
C ARG A 532 18.15 24.18 9.05
N LEU A 533 17.68 23.44 10.04
CA LEU A 533 18.54 22.73 10.98
C LEU A 533 18.62 21.26 10.61
N GLU A 534 19.84 20.73 10.61
CA GLU A 534 20.06 19.29 10.58
C GLU A 534 20.38 18.81 11.99
N LEU A 535 19.40 18.14 12.59
CA LEU A 535 19.48 17.60 13.93
C LEU A 535 19.40 16.08 13.86
N PRO A 536 20.26 15.34 14.60
CA PRO A 536 20.05 13.93 14.80
C PRO A 536 18.80 13.69 15.67
N TYR A 537 18.33 12.45 15.72
CA TYR A 537 17.20 12.07 16.56
C TYR A 537 17.48 12.33 18.05
N SER A 538 18.65 11.94 18.54
CA SER A 538 19.11 12.18 19.90
C SER A 538 20.63 12.38 19.98
N VAL A 539 21.10 12.96 21.09
CA VAL A 539 22.52 13.17 21.42
C VAL A 539 22.74 12.81 22.87
N LYS A 540 23.91 12.27 23.26
CA LYS A 540 24.20 12.01 24.68
C LYS A 540 24.77 13.23 25.36
N ARG A 541 24.45 13.42 26.65
CA ARG A 541 25.06 14.46 27.47
C ARG A 541 26.59 14.37 27.43
N GLY A 542 27.25 15.51 27.27
CA GLY A 542 28.71 15.62 27.20
C GLY A 542 29.30 15.40 25.80
N GLU A 543 28.52 14.87 24.85
CA GLU A 543 28.95 14.75 23.46
C GLU A 543 29.11 16.12 22.80
N LYS A 544 30.05 16.18 21.86
CA LYS A 544 30.37 17.38 21.09
C LYS A 544 29.90 17.15 19.66
N MET A 545 29.02 18.01 19.16
CA MET A 545 28.56 17.95 17.78
C MET A 545 28.68 19.30 17.11
N ALA A 546 28.93 19.31 15.80
CA ALA A 546 28.80 20.52 15.00
C ALA A 546 27.35 20.62 14.51
N LEU A 547 26.57 21.53 15.08
CA LEU A 547 25.23 21.85 14.59
C LEU A 547 25.36 22.49 13.21
N GLN A 548 24.87 21.79 12.19
CA GLN A 548 24.84 22.25 10.80
C GLN A 548 23.56 23.06 10.55
N VAL A 549 23.75 24.32 10.18
CA VAL A 549 22.68 25.25 9.81
C VAL A 549 22.78 25.51 8.31
N LEU A 550 21.78 25.06 7.56
CA LEU A 550 21.68 25.29 6.13
C LEU A 550 20.95 26.60 5.88
N ILE A 551 21.51 27.44 5.01
CA ILE A 551 20.98 28.74 4.63
C ILE A 551 20.58 28.66 3.16
N PHE A 552 19.29 28.84 2.89
CA PHE A 552 18.73 28.83 1.55
C PHE A 552 18.48 30.27 1.09
N ASN A 553 19.02 30.62 -0.08
CA ASN A 553 18.78 31.90 -0.72
C ASN A 553 18.21 31.69 -2.13
N TYR A 554 16.88 31.77 -2.26
CA TYR A 554 16.16 31.73 -3.53
C TYR A 554 15.91 33.13 -4.12
N LEU A 555 16.46 34.20 -3.54
CA LEU A 555 16.45 35.53 -4.17
C LEU A 555 17.44 35.55 -5.34
N ASP A 556 17.23 36.46 -6.30
CA ASP A 556 18.14 36.61 -7.44
C ASP A 556 19.49 37.25 -7.05
N THR A 557 19.53 37.93 -5.91
CA THR A 557 20.69 38.67 -5.41
C THR A 557 21.47 37.86 -4.38
N GLU A 558 22.79 38.04 -4.38
CA GLU A 558 23.67 37.57 -3.31
C GLU A 558 23.34 38.33 -2.01
N GLN A 559 23.26 37.60 -0.90
CA GLN A 559 22.89 38.14 0.42
C GLN A 559 24.02 37.88 1.42
N GLU A 560 24.37 38.91 2.19
CA GLU A 560 25.23 38.76 3.36
C GLU A 560 24.37 38.38 4.57
N VAL A 561 24.52 37.13 5.02
CA VAL A 561 23.66 36.54 6.05
C VAL A 561 24.41 36.47 7.37
N THR A 562 23.86 37.07 8.43
CA THR A 562 24.35 36.89 9.80
C THR A 562 23.44 35.92 10.55
N VAL A 563 23.98 34.75 10.89
CA VAL A 563 23.31 33.71 11.67
C VAL A 563 23.72 33.82 13.12
N THR A 564 22.74 34.00 14.01
CA THR A 564 22.92 34.19 15.45
C THR A 564 22.27 33.04 16.22
N LEU A 565 23.06 32.33 17.02
CA LEU A 565 22.60 31.30 17.95
C LEU A 565 22.36 31.93 19.33
N LYS A 566 21.14 31.76 19.86
CA LYS A 566 20.81 32.21 21.21
C LYS A 566 21.38 31.22 22.24
N PRO A 567 22.06 31.69 23.29
CA PRO A 567 22.57 30.81 24.34
C PRO A 567 21.42 30.18 25.14
N ASN A 568 21.59 28.91 25.53
CA ASN A 568 20.66 28.15 26.37
C ASN A 568 21.50 27.36 27.39
N PRO A 569 21.13 27.29 28.69
CA PRO A 569 21.85 26.49 29.69
C PRO A 569 22.04 25.02 29.32
N GLY A 570 21.19 24.46 28.45
CA GLY A 570 21.29 23.06 28.02
C GLY A 570 22.47 22.72 27.09
N PHE A 571 23.19 23.73 26.58
CA PHE A 571 24.40 23.50 25.78
C PHE A 571 25.45 24.63 25.92
N GLU A 572 26.71 24.28 25.71
CA GLU A 572 27.83 25.20 25.68
C GLU A 572 28.47 25.22 24.29
N LEU A 573 28.84 26.40 23.80
CA LEU A 573 29.58 26.53 22.53
C LEU A 573 31.07 26.28 22.76
N ILE A 574 31.67 25.42 21.93
CA ILE A 574 33.10 25.12 21.95
C ILE A 574 33.83 26.22 21.18
N GLN A 575 34.37 27.20 21.89
CA GLN A 575 35.18 28.27 21.29
C GLN A 575 36.51 27.71 20.75
N LYS A 576 36.65 27.62 19.42
CA LYS A 576 37.96 27.43 18.78
C LYS A 576 38.32 28.46 17.70
N ASP A 577 37.37 29.19 17.12
CA ASP A 577 37.65 30.11 16.00
C ASP A 577 37.03 31.49 16.21
N GLY A 578 37.81 32.46 16.67
CA GLY A 578 37.64 33.90 16.35
C GLY A 578 36.27 34.56 16.51
N LEU A 579 35.36 34.01 17.33
CA LEU A 579 34.04 34.59 17.61
C LEU A 579 34.25 35.95 18.27
N ARG A 580 33.86 37.03 17.59
CA ARG A 580 33.89 38.38 18.16
C ARG A 580 32.92 38.44 19.35
N PRO A 581 33.37 38.58 20.61
CA PRO A 581 32.46 39.01 21.67
C PRO A 581 31.99 40.44 21.34
N PRO A 582 30.73 40.81 21.66
CA PRO A 582 30.27 42.18 21.46
C PRO A 582 31.15 43.15 22.25
N ARG A 583 31.53 44.27 21.61
CA ARG A 583 32.22 45.40 22.26
C ARG A 583 31.44 45.80 23.50
N GLN A 584 32.11 45.78 24.65
CA GLN A 584 31.57 46.12 25.95
C GLN A 584 31.25 47.63 25.99
N GLY A 585 30.02 47.99 25.65
CA GLY A 585 29.44 49.29 26.00
C GLY A 585 28.74 49.17 27.36
N ASN A 586 28.96 50.15 28.24
CA ASN A 586 28.65 50.16 29.68
C ASN A 586 27.17 50.08 30.10
N ASN A 587 26.29 49.36 29.39
CA ASN A 587 24.89 49.18 29.81
C ASN A 587 24.56 47.70 30.06
N LYS A 588 23.97 47.45 31.23
CA LYS A 588 23.59 46.13 31.77
C LYS A 588 22.70 45.33 30.79
N ARG A 589 23.00 44.02 30.68
CA ARG A 589 22.37 42.94 29.90
C ARG A 589 22.74 42.86 28.41
N ASN A 590 24.03 42.67 28.10
CA ASN A 590 24.44 42.11 26.81
C ASN A 590 24.60 40.59 26.96
N ILE A 591 23.59 39.83 26.50
CA ILE A 591 23.68 38.38 26.34
C ILE A 591 24.73 38.12 25.25
N ALA A 592 25.72 37.26 25.51
CA ALA A 592 26.71 36.87 24.51
C ALA A 592 25.99 36.12 23.39
N LEU A 593 25.75 36.80 22.27
CA LEU A 593 25.13 36.23 21.08
C LEU A 593 26.22 35.67 20.17
N TYR A 594 26.14 34.39 19.85
CA TYR A 594 27.10 33.75 18.96
C TYR A 594 26.67 33.96 17.52
N SER A 595 27.34 34.88 16.80
CA SER A 595 27.01 35.21 15.42
C SER A 595 28.10 34.80 14.44
N ARG A 596 27.71 34.25 13.29
CA ARG A 596 28.56 34.00 12.13
C ARG A 596 27.96 34.69 10.91
N SER A 597 28.79 35.37 10.12
CA SER A 597 28.37 36.04 8.89
C SER A 597 28.95 35.31 7.68
N ILE A 598 28.13 35.08 6.66
CA ILE A 598 28.50 34.38 5.43
C ILE A 598 27.79 34.99 4.23
N SER A 599 28.48 35.11 3.10
CA SER A 599 27.88 35.54 1.83
C SER A 599 27.27 34.34 1.10
N VAL A 600 25.97 34.40 0.79
CA VAL A 600 25.23 33.32 0.10
C VAL A 600 24.75 33.82 -1.27
N PRO A 601 25.26 33.26 -2.39
CA PRO A 601 24.81 33.64 -3.73
C PRO A 601 23.30 33.47 -3.91
N GLY A 602 22.72 34.26 -4.81
CA GLY A 602 21.33 34.11 -5.23
C GLY A 602 21.12 32.93 -6.19
N GLY A 603 19.87 32.71 -6.60
CA GLY A 603 19.50 31.68 -7.58
C GLY A 603 19.25 30.29 -7.00
N GLY A 604 18.90 30.20 -5.71
CA GLY A 604 18.58 28.93 -5.05
C GLY A 604 19.80 28.17 -4.51
N VAL A 605 20.94 28.86 -4.37
CA VAL A 605 22.17 28.28 -3.82
C VAL A 605 22.03 28.12 -2.29
N THR A 606 22.58 27.02 -1.78
CA THR A 606 22.57 26.69 -0.35
C THR A 606 23.99 26.74 0.20
N LYS A 607 24.16 27.30 1.41
CA LYS A 607 25.43 27.23 2.17
C LYS A 607 25.21 26.77 3.59
N ALA A 608 26.19 26.05 4.14
CA ALA A 608 26.16 25.55 5.51
C ALA A 608 27.02 26.42 6.46
N VAL A 609 26.54 26.63 7.68
CA VAL A 609 27.28 27.22 8.79
C VAL A 609 27.24 26.26 9.97
N TYR A 610 28.40 26.02 10.58
CA TYR A 610 28.54 25.08 11.69
C TYR A 610 28.67 25.79 13.03
N PHE A 611 28.00 25.29 14.07
CA PHE A 611 28.18 25.70 15.46
C PHE A 611 28.60 24.49 16.31
N PRO A 612 29.85 24.43 16.82
CA PRO A 612 30.29 23.31 17.64
C PRO A 612 29.71 23.42 19.07
N LEU A 613 28.75 22.56 19.40
CA LEU A 613 28.03 22.54 20.67
C LEU A 613 28.43 21.32 21.51
N LYS A 614 28.42 21.50 22.83
CA LYS A 614 28.50 20.44 23.83
C LYS A 614 27.25 20.48 24.71
N PHE A 615 26.49 19.39 24.75
CA PHE A 615 25.24 19.34 25.54
C PHE A 615 25.51 19.02 27.01
N THR A 616 24.84 19.73 27.91
CA THR A 616 25.08 19.69 29.37
C THR A 616 23.87 19.17 30.15
N GLU A 617 22.65 19.47 29.70
CA GLU A 617 21.40 19.07 30.37
C GLU A 617 20.74 17.89 29.67
N ILE A 618 20.14 16.97 30.45
CA ILE A 618 19.39 15.81 29.95
C ILE A 618 17.93 16.21 29.72
N GLY A 619 17.33 15.74 28.64
CA GLY A 619 15.93 16.00 28.29
C GLY A 619 15.79 16.78 26.99
N HIS A 620 14.69 17.51 26.84
CA HIS A 620 14.42 18.28 25.63
C HIS A 620 15.09 19.66 25.72
N VAL A 621 16.17 19.84 24.97
CA VAL A 621 16.92 21.10 24.90
C VAL A 621 16.45 21.89 23.68
N ARG A 622 16.08 23.16 23.88
CA ARG A 622 15.63 24.05 22.80
C ARG A 622 16.80 24.79 22.16
N ILE A 623 16.94 24.67 20.85
CA ILE A 623 17.96 25.34 20.06
C ILE A 623 17.27 26.45 19.26
N SER A 624 17.63 27.72 19.54
CA SER A 624 17.04 28.88 18.87
C SER A 624 18.07 29.64 18.04
N LEU A 625 17.79 29.81 16.74
CA LEU A 625 18.64 30.45 15.75
C LEU A 625 17.90 31.56 15.01
N GLN A 626 18.64 32.59 14.63
CA GLN A 626 18.13 33.71 13.87
C GLN A 626 19.08 34.05 12.72
N GLY A 627 18.56 33.99 11.49
CA GLY A 627 19.23 34.47 10.29
C GLY A 627 18.73 35.86 9.94
N LYS A 628 19.63 36.80 9.71
CA LYS A 628 19.29 38.17 9.31
C LYS A 628 20.13 38.60 8.11
N THR A 629 19.47 39.12 7.09
CA THR A 629 20.08 39.85 5.97
C THR A 629 19.61 41.31 6.00
N GLU A 630 20.03 42.11 5.03
CA GLU A 630 19.55 43.49 4.89
C GLU A 630 18.07 43.56 4.51
N GLN A 631 17.59 42.58 3.73
CA GLN A 631 16.24 42.56 3.16
C GLN A 631 15.29 41.62 3.91
N GLU A 632 15.78 40.46 4.31
CA GLU A 632 14.98 39.35 4.80
C GLU A 632 15.53 38.79 6.10
N SER A 633 14.69 38.08 6.84
CA SER A 633 15.15 37.50 8.09
C SER A 633 14.27 36.32 8.50
N ASP A 634 14.90 35.23 8.97
CA ASP A 634 14.21 34.03 9.47
C ASP A 634 14.67 33.66 10.89
N ALA A 635 13.83 33.00 11.67
CA ALA A 635 14.15 32.52 13.01
C ALA A 635 13.50 31.16 13.26
N ILE A 636 14.26 30.23 13.83
CA ILE A 636 13.84 28.85 14.08
C ILE A 636 14.15 28.50 15.52
N GLU A 637 13.24 27.79 16.15
CA GLU A 637 13.45 27.12 17.41
C GLU A 637 13.04 25.66 17.28
N HIS A 638 13.95 24.75 17.61
CA HIS A 638 13.73 23.31 17.51
C HIS A 638 14.17 22.63 18.80
N THR A 639 13.46 21.59 19.23
CA THR A 639 13.83 20.77 20.39
C THR A 639 14.71 19.61 19.95
N LEU A 640 15.79 19.36 20.67
CA LEU A 640 16.65 18.18 20.53
C LEU A 640 16.56 17.34 21.80
N LEU A 641 16.44 16.02 21.65
CA LEU A 641 16.45 15.08 22.76
C LEU A 641 17.90 14.79 23.19
N VAL A 642 18.25 15.18 24.41
CA VAL A 642 19.53 14.84 25.05
C VAL A 642 19.33 13.67 26.00
N GLU A 643 19.97 12.55 25.69
CA GLU A 643 19.94 11.32 26.47
C GLU A 643 21.06 11.30 27.51
N PRO A 644 20.85 10.66 28.67
CA PRO A 644 21.93 10.44 29.63
C PRO A 644 23.00 9.50 29.05
N GLU A 645 24.23 9.65 29.50
CA GLU A 645 25.29 8.69 29.26
C GLU A 645 25.04 7.34 29.97
N GLY A 646 25.75 6.29 29.55
CA GLY A 646 25.62 4.95 30.15
C GLY A 646 24.55 4.07 29.49
N TYR A 647 24.03 3.12 30.25
CA TYR A 647 23.02 2.15 29.81
C TYR A 647 21.80 2.21 30.74
N LYS A 648 20.60 2.01 30.18
CA LYS A 648 19.34 2.08 30.93
C LYS A 648 19.13 0.79 31.74
N ILE A 649 18.96 0.93 33.06
CA ILE A 649 18.54 -0.16 33.95
C ILE A 649 17.09 0.09 34.36
N ASN A 650 16.21 -0.87 34.07
CA ASN A 650 14.82 -0.84 34.52
C ASN A 650 14.66 -1.82 35.69
N LYS A 651 14.28 -1.31 36.87
CA LYS A 651 13.91 -2.13 38.03
C LYS A 651 12.41 -2.03 38.23
N ASN A 652 11.71 -3.14 38.05
CA ASN A 652 10.27 -3.23 38.33
C ASN A 652 10.06 -3.71 39.77
N VAL A 653 9.22 -3.01 40.54
CA VAL A 653 8.81 -3.41 41.90
C VAL A 653 7.31 -3.68 41.86
N PRO A 654 6.88 -4.91 41.54
CA PRO A 654 5.47 -5.26 41.50
C PRO A 654 4.91 -5.29 42.93
N LEU A 655 3.73 -4.68 43.12
CA LEU A 655 2.99 -4.75 44.37
C LEU A 655 1.59 -5.29 44.08
N ILE A 656 1.21 -6.36 44.79
CA ILE A 656 -0.15 -6.90 44.76
C ILE A 656 -0.88 -6.37 46.00
N ILE A 657 -1.95 -5.63 45.79
CA ILE A 657 -2.79 -5.09 46.85
C ILE A 657 -4.04 -5.97 46.94
N ASP A 658 -4.13 -6.77 47.99
CA ASP A 658 -5.31 -7.57 48.31
C ASP A 658 -6.12 -6.87 49.40
N LEU A 659 -7.26 -6.30 49.03
CA LEU A 659 -8.18 -5.59 49.93
C LEU A 659 -9.12 -6.54 50.69
N SER A 660 -9.06 -7.86 50.45
CA SER A 660 -9.93 -8.84 51.10
C SER A 660 -9.47 -9.25 52.50
N GLN A 661 -8.22 -8.95 52.87
CA GLN A 661 -7.68 -9.27 54.19
C GLN A 661 -7.78 -8.09 55.17
N PRO A 662 -8.20 -8.31 56.44
CA PRO A 662 -8.17 -7.26 57.46
C PRO A 662 -6.73 -6.83 57.75
N ILE A 663 -6.51 -5.51 57.73
CA ILE A 663 -5.20 -4.86 57.84
C ILE A 663 -4.49 -5.27 59.15
N LYS A 664 -3.35 -5.94 59.05
CA LYS A 664 -2.36 -6.01 60.15
C LYS A 664 -1.40 -4.84 60.00
N THR A 665 -1.57 -3.81 60.83
CA THR A 665 -0.58 -2.74 60.99
C THR A 665 0.65 -3.34 61.66
N THR A 666 1.69 -3.67 60.89
CA THR A 666 2.98 -4.08 61.46
C THR A 666 3.76 -2.84 61.86
N THR A 667 3.43 -2.26 63.01
CA THR A 667 4.31 -1.33 63.71
C THR A 667 5.37 -2.16 64.42
N THR A 668 6.63 -2.05 63.99
CA THR A 668 7.76 -2.55 64.77
C THR A 668 7.89 -1.69 66.03
N GLU A 669 7.30 -2.14 67.13
CA GLU A 669 7.48 -1.51 68.44
C GLU A 669 8.88 -1.82 68.98
N ILE A 670 9.62 -0.75 69.23
CA ILE A 670 10.83 -0.76 70.05
C ILE A 670 10.35 -0.81 71.51
N ASN A 671 10.79 -1.86 72.21
CA ASN A 671 10.66 -2.00 73.66
C ASN A 671 10.98 -0.67 74.37
N ASN A 672 10.05 -0.20 75.19
CA ASN A 672 10.40 0.48 76.44
C ASN A 672 9.33 0.22 77.49
N ASN A 673 9.84 -0.03 78.69
CA ASN A 673 9.14 -0.55 79.86
C ASN A 673 8.15 0.44 80.48
N ASN A 674 7.26 -0.15 81.29
CA ASN A 674 6.62 0.40 82.49
C ASN A 674 5.46 1.39 82.27
N ASN A 675 4.21 0.91 82.41
CA ASN A 675 3.43 1.03 83.65
C ASN A 675 1.96 0.68 83.37
N GLU A 676 1.38 -0.05 84.32
CA GLU A 676 -0.04 -0.35 84.43
C GLU A 676 -0.84 0.92 84.77
N GLU A 677 -2.14 0.90 84.47
CA GLU A 677 -3.17 1.93 84.70
C GLU A 677 -3.47 2.88 83.52
N GLU A 678 -4.30 2.45 82.56
CA GLU A 678 -5.28 3.34 81.89
C GLU A 678 -6.33 2.58 81.02
N ASP A 679 -6.76 1.39 81.44
CA ASP A 679 -7.66 0.51 80.65
C ASP A 679 -9.16 0.91 80.65
N ILE A 680 -9.53 2.09 81.16
CA ILE A 680 -10.96 2.46 81.30
C ILE A 680 -11.41 3.57 80.32
N GLN A 681 -10.50 4.31 79.68
CA GLN A 681 -10.87 5.33 78.67
C GLN A 681 -10.81 4.86 77.21
N LEU A 682 -10.39 3.63 76.94
CA LEU A 682 -10.23 3.11 75.57
C LEU A 682 -11.54 2.58 74.96
N ASN A 683 -12.59 2.35 75.75
CA ASN A 683 -13.84 1.76 75.25
C ASN A 683 -14.89 2.79 74.81
N GLU A 684 -14.79 4.05 75.25
CA GLU A 684 -15.67 5.14 74.76
C GLU A 684 -15.19 5.76 73.43
N LEU A 685 -13.91 5.60 73.07
CA LEU A 685 -13.38 6.00 71.75
C LEU A 685 -13.65 4.95 70.65
N LYS A 686 -13.93 3.69 71.01
CA LYS A 686 -14.22 2.60 70.06
C LYS A 686 -15.60 2.67 69.40
N GLN A 687 -16.50 3.53 69.89
CA GLN A 687 -17.85 3.69 69.30
C GLN A 687 -17.97 4.84 68.30
N LYS A 688 -16.92 5.66 68.09
CA LYS A 688 -16.95 6.79 67.14
C LYS A 688 -16.21 6.57 65.80
N SER A 689 -15.62 5.40 65.56
CA SER A 689 -14.90 5.11 64.30
C SER A 689 -15.60 4.06 63.41
N GLN A 690 -16.92 3.87 63.54
CA GLN A 690 -17.73 3.21 62.50
C GLN A 690 -18.05 4.21 61.38
N GLN A 691 -17.04 4.62 60.60
CA GLN A 691 -17.17 5.18 59.24
C GLN A 691 -15.81 5.60 58.63
N GLN A 692 -14.72 4.90 58.93
CA GLN A 692 -13.47 5.09 58.18
C GLN A 692 -13.26 3.87 57.28
N LEU A 693 -13.35 4.10 55.96
CA LEU A 693 -12.94 3.12 54.96
C LEU A 693 -11.54 2.60 55.34
N PRO A 694 -11.26 1.29 55.23
CA PRO A 694 -9.94 0.75 55.50
C PRO A 694 -8.93 1.44 54.59
N GLN A 695 -8.07 2.29 55.18
CA GLN A 695 -7.06 3.04 54.44
C GLN A 695 -5.81 2.18 54.32
N PHE A 696 -5.58 1.58 53.15
CA PHE A 696 -4.33 0.91 52.83
C PHE A 696 -3.24 1.95 52.54
N HIS A 697 -2.13 1.88 53.26
CA HIS A 697 -0.97 2.75 53.06
C HIS A 697 0.31 1.91 52.98
N GLN A 698 1.02 1.99 51.86
CA GLN A 698 2.31 1.35 51.68
C GLN A 698 3.31 2.34 51.11
N ILE A 699 4.48 2.43 51.77
CA ILE A 699 5.59 3.26 51.35
C ILE A 699 6.59 2.37 50.63
N ILE A 700 6.92 2.71 49.38
CA ILE A 700 7.93 2.00 48.58
C ILE A 700 9.16 2.90 48.48
N GLU A 701 10.29 2.43 49.01
CA GLU A 701 11.56 3.12 48.88
C GLU A 701 12.24 2.76 47.55
N MET A 702 12.43 3.75 46.68
CA MET A 702 13.07 3.55 45.38
C MET A 702 14.59 3.46 45.54
N GLN A 703 15.12 2.25 45.43
CA GLN A 703 16.57 2.01 45.46
C GLN A 703 17.20 2.24 44.09
N PHE A 704 18.02 3.29 43.98
CA PHE A 704 18.83 3.58 42.80
C PHE A 704 20.27 3.08 43.00
N PRO A 705 20.94 2.53 41.96
CA PRO A 705 22.35 2.14 42.02
C PRO A 705 23.26 3.30 42.41
N ALA A 706 24.33 3.07 43.18
CA ALA A 706 25.21 4.15 43.66
C ALA A 706 25.92 4.91 42.52
N ASP A 707 26.09 4.28 41.37
CA ASP A 707 26.70 4.79 40.15
C ASP A 707 25.70 5.43 39.17
N TYR A 708 24.49 5.77 39.62
CA TYR A 708 23.48 6.39 38.76
C TYR A 708 23.95 7.74 38.18
N VAL A 709 23.61 7.96 36.91
CA VAL A 709 23.92 9.22 36.23
C VAL A 709 23.01 10.34 36.74
N PRO A 710 23.53 11.49 37.22
CA PRO A 710 22.71 12.58 37.74
C PRO A 710 21.69 13.08 36.70
N GLY A 711 20.41 13.16 37.07
CA GLY A 711 19.31 13.57 36.19
C GLY A 711 18.66 12.44 35.37
N SER A 712 19.22 11.22 35.39
CA SER A 712 18.66 10.08 34.62
C SER A 712 17.49 9.35 35.31
N ARG A 713 17.27 9.61 36.60
CA ARG A 713 16.27 8.91 37.42
C ARG A 713 14.86 9.19 36.90
N LYS A 714 14.14 8.14 36.53
CA LYS A 714 12.72 8.19 36.13
C LYS A 714 11.98 7.11 36.90
N ALA A 715 10.83 7.47 37.45
CA ALA A 715 9.91 6.55 38.11
C ALA A 715 8.57 6.61 37.39
N HIS A 716 8.00 5.46 37.10
CA HIS A 716 6.67 5.31 36.53
C HIS A 716 5.88 4.37 37.44
N PHE A 717 4.68 4.77 37.81
CA PHE A 717 3.78 3.96 38.61
C PHE A 717 2.53 3.66 37.78
N GLU A 718 2.07 2.43 37.87
CA GLU A 718 0.93 1.94 37.14
C GLU A 718 0.09 1.10 38.10
N VAL A 719 -1.20 1.40 38.21
CA VAL A 719 -2.13 0.71 39.11
C VAL A 719 -3.19 0.03 38.28
N ILE A 720 -3.30 -1.29 38.42
CA ILE A 720 -4.19 -2.11 37.59
C ILE A 720 -4.97 -3.05 38.51
N GLY A 721 -6.29 -3.10 38.34
CA GLY A 721 -7.20 -3.89 39.17
C GLY A 721 -7.20 -5.40 38.88
N ASP A 722 -6.13 -5.92 38.27
CA ASP A 722 -6.01 -7.32 37.88
C ASP A 722 -4.54 -7.75 38.00
N ILE A 723 -4.30 -8.96 38.52
CA ILE A 723 -2.97 -9.57 38.68
C ILE A 723 -2.24 -9.77 37.34
N MET A 724 -2.98 -10.03 36.24
CA MET A 724 -2.41 -10.04 34.88
C MET A 724 -2.57 -8.69 34.19
N GLY A 725 -3.12 -7.71 34.90
CA GLY A 725 -3.27 -6.34 34.44
C GLY A 725 -1.99 -5.74 33.86
N PRO A 726 -0.81 -5.84 34.50
CA PRO A 726 0.45 -5.29 33.96
C PRO A 726 0.87 -5.88 32.61
N VAL A 727 0.49 -7.14 32.35
CA VAL A 727 0.66 -7.82 31.06
C VAL A 727 -0.36 -7.26 30.05
N LEU A 728 -1.58 -6.98 30.49
CA LEU A 728 -2.63 -6.40 29.64
C LEU A 728 -2.45 -4.91 29.35
N ALA A 729 -1.94 -4.09 30.26
CA ALA A 729 -1.77 -2.66 30.03
C ALA A 729 -0.64 -2.37 29.01
N ASN A 730 0.27 -3.33 28.87
CA ASN A 730 1.28 -3.37 27.84
C ASN A 730 0.87 -4.29 26.67
N LEU A 731 -0.44 -4.46 26.39
CA LEU A 731 -0.95 -5.36 25.35
C LEU A 731 -0.27 -5.11 24.01
N ASP A 732 -0.09 -3.84 23.60
CA ASP A 732 0.53 -3.49 22.32
C ASP A 732 2.01 -3.88 22.25
N SER A 733 2.69 -3.98 23.39
CA SER A 733 4.06 -4.44 23.47
C SER A 733 4.19 -5.97 23.53
N LEU A 734 3.12 -6.70 23.87
CA LEU A 734 3.08 -8.17 23.99
C LEU A 734 2.44 -8.82 22.76
N VAL A 735 1.38 -8.21 22.24
CA VAL A 735 0.69 -8.59 21.01
C VAL A 735 1.43 -7.97 19.84
N ARG A 736 2.48 -8.66 19.37
CA ARG A 736 3.30 -8.23 18.24
C ARG A 736 3.03 -9.09 17.03
N MET A 737 3.05 -8.48 15.85
CA MET A 737 3.10 -9.24 14.61
C MET A 737 4.38 -10.09 14.60
N PRO A 738 4.32 -11.41 14.42
CA PRO A 738 5.52 -12.25 14.44
C PRO A 738 6.48 -11.89 13.32
N TYR A 739 7.79 -11.82 13.59
CA TYR A 739 8.83 -11.44 12.61
C TYR A 739 10.18 -12.08 12.92
N GLY A 740 11.11 -12.00 11.97
CA GLY A 740 12.47 -12.48 12.13
C GLY A 740 12.63 -13.95 11.73
N CYS A 741 13.73 -14.53 12.16
CA CYS A 741 14.10 -15.94 11.92
C CYS A 741 13.25 -16.88 12.79
N GLY A 742 13.25 -18.21 12.56
CA GLY A 742 12.34 -19.16 13.21
C GLY A 742 12.23 -18.99 14.73
N GLU A 743 13.37 -18.88 15.43
CA GLU A 743 13.37 -18.64 16.89
C GLU A 743 12.72 -17.29 17.28
N GLN A 744 13.00 -16.22 16.55
CA GLN A 744 12.46 -14.87 16.82
C GLN A 744 10.96 -14.80 16.50
N ASN A 745 10.54 -15.50 15.45
CA ASN A 745 9.14 -15.64 15.08
C ASN A 745 8.37 -16.37 16.20
N MET A 746 8.93 -17.44 16.77
CA MET A 746 8.33 -18.14 17.91
C MET A 746 8.29 -17.30 19.19
N VAL A 747 9.34 -16.52 19.49
CA VAL A 747 9.37 -15.59 20.65
C VAL A 747 8.26 -14.55 20.58
N THR A 748 7.82 -14.18 19.38
CA THR A 748 6.73 -13.21 19.17
C THR A 748 5.37 -13.88 18.98
N LEU A 749 5.32 -15.12 18.45
CA LEU A 749 4.09 -15.90 18.25
C LEU A 749 3.49 -16.41 19.57
N VAL A 750 4.30 -16.97 20.47
CA VAL A 750 3.81 -17.60 21.71
C VAL A 750 3.08 -16.61 22.64
N PRO A 751 3.58 -15.38 22.89
CA PRO A 751 2.83 -14.38 23.65
C PRO A 751 1.43 -14.11 23.10
N ASN A 752 1.26 -14.04 21.77
CA ASN A 752 -0.06 -13.84 21.15
C ASN A 752 -1.04 -14.96 21.52
N ILE A 753 -0.59 -16.22 21.50
CA ILE A 753 -1.41 -17.40 21.83
C ILE A 753 -1.85 -17.35 23.31
N VAL A 754 -0.90 -17.07 24.20
CA VAL A 754 -1.16 -17.02 25.65
C VAL A 754 -2.06 -15.86 26.03
N VAL A 755 -1.85 -14.67 25.45
CA VAL A 755 -2.70 -13.49 25.68
C VAL A 755 -4.13 -13.75 25.22
N LEU A 756 -4.33 -14.34 24.04
CA LEU A 756 -5.66 -14.67 23.55
C LEU A 756 -6.37 -15.67 24.48
N ARG A 757 -5.66 -16.72 24.91
CA ARG A 757 -6.19 -17.70 25.88
C ARG A 757 -6.65 -17.04 27.18
N TYR A 758 -5.85 -16.09 27.69
CA TYR A 758 -6.17 -15.35 28.90
C TYR A 758 -7.39 -14.44 28.75
N LEU A 759 -7.46 -13.67 27.65
CA LEU A 759 -8.58 -12.77 27.36
C LEU A 759 -9.91 -13.51 27.24
N LEU A 760 -9.88 -14.69 26.61
CA LEU A 760 -11.05 -15.56 26.50
C LEU A 760 -11.45 -16.16 27.85
N ALA A 761 -10.48 -16.64 28.64
CA ALA A 761 -10.74 -17.22 29.96
C ALA A 761 -11.30 -16.22 30.97
N THR A 762 -10.95 -14.93 30.84
CA THR A 762 -11.43 -13.86 31.73
C THR A 762 -12.70 -13.16 31.22
N HIS A 763 -13.24 -13.57 30.07
CA HIS A 763 -14.38 -12.93 29.41
C HIS A 763 -14.19 -11.42 29.13
N ARG A 764 -12.94 -11.01 28.85
CA ARG A 764 -12.56 -9.60 28.58
C ARG A 764 -12.14 -9.35 27.11
N SER A 765 -12.37 -10.31 26.22
CA SER A 765 -12.02 -10.19 24.80
C SER A 765 -12.97 -9.26 24.05
N SER A 766 -12.44 -8.20 23.43
CA SER A 766 -13.14 -7.45 22.37
C SER A 766 -13.02 -8.20 21.04
N PRO A 767 -14.09 -8.31 20.22
CA PRO A 767 -14.06 -9.02 18.94
C PRO A 767 -12.96 -8.50 17.99
N GLN A 768 -12.70 -7.19 18.00
CA GLN A 768 -11.68 -6.57 17.15
C GLN A 768 -10.24 -6.99 17.55
N ILE A 769 -9.97 -7.07 18.86
CA ILE A 769 -8.66 -7.47 19.40
C ILE A 769 -8.45 -8.96 19.15
N GLU A 770 -9.48 -9.77 19.35
CA GLU A 770 -9.44 -11.20 19.06
C GLU A 770 -9.11 -11.48 17.59
N LEU A 771 -9.80 -10.82 16.64
CA LEU A 771 -9.52 -10.96 15.21
C LEU A 771 -8.08 -10.54 14.86
N LYS A 772 -7.60 -9.44 15.45
CA LYS A 772 -6.21 -8.97 15.28
C LYS A 772 -5.20 -10.00 15.77
N ILE A 773 -5.40 -10.55 16.96
CA ILE A 773 -4.49 -11.56 17.53
C ILE A 773 -4.55 -12.86 16.72
N LYS A 774 -5.73 -13.33 16.33
CA LYS A 774 -5.89 -14.51 15.46
C LYS A 774 -5.13 -14.34 14.15
N LYS A 775 -5.25 -13.18 13.50
CA LYS A 775 -4.48 -12.85 12.29
C LYS A 775 -2.97 -12.89 12.52
N TYR A 776 -2.48 -12.43 13.67
CA TYR A 776 -1.06 -12.50 14.03
C TYR A 776 -0.60 -13.94 14.27
N ILE A 777 -1.42 -14.76 14.93
CA ILE A 777 -1.13 -16.19 15.13
C ILE A 777 -1.09 -16.91 13.78
N GLU A 778 -2.04 -16.67 12.89
CA GLU A 778 -2.06 -17.23 11.53
C GLU A 778 -0.83 -16.82 10.73
N THR A 779 -0.48 -15.53 10.76
CA THR A 779 0.71 -15.00 10.07
C THR A 779 1.99 -15.64 10.62
N GLY A 780 2.12 -15.77 11.94
CA GLY A 780 3.28 -16.41 12.57
C GLY A 780 3.38 -17.89 12.27
N TYR A 781 2.26 -18.61 12.25
CA TYR A 781 2.18 -20.01 11.82
C TYR A 781 2.69 -20.16 10.38
N GLN A 782 2.15 -19.39 9.43
CA GLN A 782 2.56 -19.44 8.02
C GLN A 782 4.05 -19.08 7.84
N ARG A 783 4.56 -18.12 8.61
CA ARG A 783 5.99 -17.76 8.60
C ARG A 783 6.85 -18.88 9.14
N GLU A 784 6.47 -19.51 10.26
CA GLU A 784 7.27 -20.57 10.87
C GLU A 784 7.42 -21.78 9.95
N LEU A 785 6.38 -22.09 9.16
CA LEU A 785 6.45 -23.14 8.14
C LEU A 785 7.55 -22.92 7.09
N THR A 786 8.00 -21.68 6.87
CA THR A 786 9.12 -21.39 5.96
C THR A 786 10.47 -21.82 6.52
N TYR A 787 10.56 -22.07 7.82
CA TYR A 787 11.74 -22.56 8.52
C TYR A 787 11.72 -24.07 8.78
N ARG A 788 10.75 -24.78 8.19
CA ARG A 788 10.65 -26.24 8.21
C ARG A 788 11.57 -26.84 7.14
N HIS A 789 12.32 -27.85 7.54
CA HIS A 789 13.16 -28.66 6.67
C HIS A 789 12.36 -29.75 5.95
N SER A 790 12.97 -30.31 4.92
CA SER A 790 12.46 -31.45 4.14
C SER A 790 12.31 -32.74 4.96
N ASP A 791 13.05 -32.87 6.07
CA ASP A 791 12.92 -33.95 7.06
C ASP A 791 11.83 -33.67 8.12
N ASN A 792 11.08 -32.57 7.96
CA ASN A 792 10.01 -32.07 8.84
C ASN A 792 10.47 -31.45 10.16
N SER A 793 11.77 -31.25 10.37
CA SER A 793 12.31 -30.51 11.52
C SER A 793 12.25 -28.99 11.33
N PHE A 794 12.42 -28.22 12.41
CA PHE A 794 12.48 -26.76 12.37
C PHE A 794 13.88 -26.26 12.80
N SER A 795 14.39 -25.21 12.15
CA SER A 795 15.62 -24.53 12.55
C SER A 795 15.46 -23.00 12.51
N ALA A 796 16.46 -22.26 12.99
CA ALA A 796 16.38 -20.80 13.01
C ALA A 796 16.34 -20.20 11.59
N PHE A 797 17.06 -20.79 10.63
CA PHE A 797 17.17 -20.29 9.25
C PHE A 797 16.59 -21.23 8.19
N GLY A 798 15.84 -22.26 8.62
CA GLY A 798 15.31 -23.31 7.73
C GLY A 798 16.42 -24.05 7.01
N GLU A 799 16.20 -24.38 5.73
CA GLU A 799 17.14 -25.12 4.86
C GLU A 799 18.51 -24.45 4.62
N HIS A 800 18.73 -23.23 5.15
CA HIS A 800 20.08 -22.65 5.18
C HIS A 800 20.96 -23.28 6.27
N ASP A 801 20.36 -23.81 7.33
CA ASP A 801 21.05 -24.59 8.33
C ASP A 801 21.26 -26.03 7.83
N PRO A 802 22.39 -26.69 8.14
CA PRO A 802 22.63 -28.06 7.68
C PRO A 802 21.71 -29.10 8.33
N HIS A 803 21.15 -28.80 9.52
CA HIS A 803 20.29 -29.70 10.30
C HIS A 803 19.25 -28.92 11.10
N GLY A 804 18.10 -29.56 11.36
CA GLY A 804 17.08 -29.07 12.28
C GLY A 804 17.50 -29.04 13.75
N SER A 805 16.84 -28.19 14.53
CA SER A 805 17.01 -28.12 15.98
C SER A 805 15.90 -28.90 16.68
N THR A 806 16.26 -29.93 17.44
CA THR A 806 15.29 -30.71 18.24
C THR A 806 14.56 -29.83 19.25
N TRP A 807 15.25 -28.87 19.88
CA TRP A 807 14.64 -27.96 20.84
C TRP A 807 13.61 -27.04 20.18
N LEU A 808 13.97 -26.43 19.04
CA LEU A 808 13.05 -25.53 18.33
C LEU A 808 11.86 -26.31 17.78
N THR A 809 12.10 -27.49 17.21
CA THR A 809 11.04 -28.37 16.70
C THR A 809 10.04 -28.73 17.80
N ALA A 810 10.51 -29.16 18.97
CA ALA A 810 9.65 -29.45 20.11
C ALA A 810 8.89 -28.20 20.61
N PHE A 811 9.55 -27.04 20.62
CA PHE A 811 8.94 -25.78 21.03
C PHE A 811 7.84 -25.31 20.05
N VAL A 812 8.08 -25.43 18.75
CA VAL A 812 7.13 -25.14 17.66
C VAL A 812 5.91 -26.06 17.77
N ILE A 813 6.12 -27.38 17.89
CA ILE A 813 5.03 -28.37 18.00
C ILE A 813 4.14 -28.06 19.21
N ASN A 814 4.73 -27.83 20.39
CA ASN A 814 3.97 -27.51 21.59
C ASN A 814 3.16 -26.21 21.43
N SER A 815 3.77 -25.18 20.84
CA SER A 815 3.13 -23.89 20.61
C SER A 815 2.00 -23.98 19.58
N PHE A 816 2.20 -24.74 18.50
CA PHE A 816 1.17 -24.99 17.50
C PHE A 816 0.00 -25.80 18.08
N LYS A 817 0.28 -26.79 18.93
CA LYS A 817 -0.79 -27.53 19.61
C LYS A 817 -1.64 -26.62 20.49
N GLN A 818 -1.04 -25.63 21.14
CA GLN A 818 -1.77 -24.61 21.90
C GLN A 818 -2.53 -23.61 21.00
N ALA A 819 -1.98 -23.26 19.83
CA ALA A 819 -2.66 -22.39 18.86
C ALA A 819 -3.85 -23.06 18.16
N GLN A 820 -3.88 -24.39 18.08
CA GLN A 820 -4.95 -25.17 17.43
C GLN A 820 -6.34 -24.89 18.03
N SER A 821 -6.42 -24.42 19.28
CA SER A 821 -7.70 -24.01 19.88
C SER A 821 -8.26 -22.68 19.36
N PHE A 822 -7.45 -21.90 18.62
CA PHE A 822 -7.81 -20.56 18.16
C PHE A 822 -7.80 -20.41 16.64
N ILE A 823 -6.93 -21.14 15.95
CA ILE A 823 -6.74 -21.09 14.49
C ILE A 823 -6.64 -22.51 13.91
N TYR A 824 -6.86 -22.63 12.60
CA TYR A 824 -6.65 -23.91 11.91
C TYR A 824 -5.15 -24.21 11.74
N ILE A 825 -4.73 -25.38 12.22
CA ILE A 825 -3.38 -25.92 12.05
C ILE A 825 -3.52 -27.34 11.51
N ASP A 826 -2.76 -27.65 10.46
CA ASP A 826 -2.78 -28.96 9.82
C ASP A 826 -2.16 -29.99 10.77
N GLU A 827 -2.97 -30.97 11.18
CA GLU A 827 -2.56 -32.02 12.11
C GLU A 827 -1.44 -32.89 11.52
N LYS A 828 -1.41 -33.03 10.19
CA LYS A 828 -0.35 -33.78 9.52
C LYS A 828 1.03 -33.14 9.72
N ILE A 829 1.11 -31.81 9.76
CA ILE A 829 2.38 -31.11 10.00
C ILE A 829 2.89 -31.41 11.41
N LEU A 830 1.99 -31.49 12.40
CA LEU A 830 2.35 -31.85 13.76
C LEU A 830 2.83 -33.30 13.85
N GLU A 831 2.09 -34.24 13.26
CA GLU A 831 2.45 -35.66 13.25
C GLU A 831 3.80 -35.91 12.58
N ASP A 832 4.00 -35.34 11.37
CA ASP A 832 5.24 -35.47 10.60
C ASP A 832 6.45 -34.88 11.36
N SER A 833 6.26 -33.76 12.08
CA SER A 833 7.33 -33.11 12.86
C SER A 833 7.57 -33.76 14.23
N ILE A 834 6.59 -34.48 14.79
CA ILE A 834 6.76 -35.32 15.99
C ILE A 834 7.50 -36.62 15.64
N ALA A 835 7.30 -37.14 14.42
CA ALA A 835 7.92 -38.37 13.94
C ALA A 835 9.39 -38.20 13.52
N PHE A 836 9.84 -36.95 13.30
CA PHE A 836 11.26 -36.58 13.14
C PHE A 836 12.03 -36.79 14.44
#